data_AF-A0A267GPW8-F1
#
_entry.id   AF-A0A267GPW8-F1
#
_cell.length_a   1.000
_cell.length_b   1.000
_cell.length_c   1.000
_cell.angle_alpha   90.00
_cell.angle_beta   90.00
_cell.angle_gamma   90.00
#
_symmetry.space_group_name_H-M   'P 1'
#
loop_
_entity.id
_entity.type
_entity.pdbx_description
1 polymer ?
#
loop_
_entity_poly.entity_id
_entity_poly.type
_entity_poly.pdbx_seq_one_letter_code
_entity_poly.pdbx_strand_id
1 'polypeptide(L)'
;MTDNRFWLLLALTVAGNCWLSTARDIVLDNNGRYNDVLVSVSQNIPEDWELVQRIKDGFQQASQRLAVASRINGSRSFAFGHVYILVPRSWSNQSVDSSATWHTEDAAHFRVDQRGSQIPSTVQPGDCGQPGLHVNLHREHLRDTSAEDLGKQLVHEFAHLRWGVFNEYNGALGPHAFLHQGRLSPVRCSASITGKFGHKDTGNPCKVDRVTLELEPDCRFILDSAQTAQASLMYTTYLASVRQFCQPPSGDPDFDHNVAAPNPQNRRCYGRSVQSVMLEHADYKKAIDGSETDTTVNFTVVQPRGARRLVIVMDVSGSMGTNQGTPLAKMKIAVRTLLLGLLEDGIQCAMTSFSTSSTLLRNLNPLDSAAIRREYWRIVAGLTARGGTAIGGALADAMELLGADMNRPSKEDTGYILLLTDGQENHTPRYTLAQATAIAARTSIVVDTVAFGSQADKRLAELSAVTGGKAYFARFNSPANDLMEAMSDMVRDRVDTSQKPIDVFSTPVPATFTEHVVLDESISKGAQFTLSSPAVADIKNADLRVVSPSGVEYSSLNGSNYLREETAGVVSIGTEGKIEAGSWTIHGVRKSRDLPKPTNNGLSLVVTSRPTDAAPIILDGLVSPAKLVLRADTRVSVFATLSQGSELLSGAEILASVESDTGVDAEFKLLDDGFGADAIRGDGVYSGFVPTQVNQVREYNVRLTASKPVSRVSTAGKFEVTGVDQGSLSRTPPARIGDLRARISLGSRAAQVGLEFTAVGARRMEGSASRYIVWLCTKPEPLASSSPRTARVPDARTAPC
;
A
#
# COMPACT_ATOMS: atom_id res chain seq x y z
N MET A 1 1.24 -3.58 -60.54
CA MET A 1 1.76 -4.85 -60.00
C MET A 1 2.48 -4.50 -58.69
N THR A 2 1.77 -4.12 -57.64
CA THR A 2 1.24 -4.98 -56.56
C THR A 2 2.31 -5.91 -55.98
N ASP A 3 2.88 -5.54 -54.84
CA ASP A 3 2.92 -6.50 -53.73
C ASP A 3 2.96 -5.82 -52.36
N ASN A 4 1.88 -6.05 -51.63
CA ASN A 4 1.67 -5.75 -50.22
C ASN A 4 2.52 -6.72 -49.38
N ARG A 5 3.35 -6.21 -48.46
CA ARG A 5 3.78 -7.00 -47.30
C ARG A 5 3.66 -6.20 -46.01
N PHE A 6 2.54 -6.49 -45.36
CA PHE A 6 2.19 -6.33 -43.95
C PHE A 6 3.36 -6.10 -42.98
N TRP A 7 3.40 -4.92 -42.37
CA TRP A 7 3.99 -4.74 -41.04
C TRP A 7 2.93 -5.09 -40.00
N LEU A 8 2.99 -6.30 -39.46
CA LEU A 8 2.28 -6.69 -38.24
C LEU A 8 3.00 -6.01 -37.05
N LEU A 9 2.54 -4.81 -36.70
CA LEU A 9 2.78 -4.23 -35.38
C LEU A 9 2.03 -5.08 -34.36
N LEU A 10 2.76 -5.96 -33.67
CA LEU A 10 2.26 -6.65 -32.49
C LEU A 10 2.22 -5.64 -31.33
N ALA A 11 1.22 -4.76 -31.35
CA ALA A 11 0.87 -3.93 -30.21
C ALA A 11 0.20 -4.82 -29.15
N LEU A 12 1.00 -5.48 -28.32
CA LEU A 12 0.55 -6.03 -27.05
C LEU A 12 0.15 -4.85 -26.15
N THR A 13 -1.11 -4.45 -26.25
CA THR A 13 -1.77 -3.56 -25.30
C THR A 13 -2.00 -4.34 -24.02
N VAL A 14 -0.96 -4.49 -23.21
CA VAL A 14 -1.13 -4.80 -21.78
C VAL A 14 -1.61 -3.52 -21.12
N ALA A 15 -2.93 -3.28 -21.18
CA ALA A 15 -3.60 -2.39 -20.25
C ALA A 15 -3.66 -3.11 -18.90
N GLY A 16 -2.50 -3.27 -18.27
CA GLY A 16 -2.40 -3.65 -16.87
C GLY A 16 -2.70 -2.42 -16.04
N ASN A 17 -3.81 -2.43 -15.30
CA ASN A 17 -3.98 -1.54 -14.16
C ASN A 17 -2.87 -1.89 -13.17
N CYS A 18 -1.75 -1.18 -13.26
CA CYS A 18 -0.60 -1.37 -12.38
C CYS A 18 -0.98 -0.78 -11.01
N TRP A 19 -1.57 -1.61 -10.18
CA TRP A 19 -1.69 -1.38 -8.74
C TRP A 19 -0.32 -1.69 -8.14
N LEU A 20 0.33 -0.69 -7.57
CA LEU A 20 1.53 -0.91 -6.74
C LEU A 20 1.06 -1.48 -5.40
N SER A 21 0.66 -2.75 -5.40
CA SER A 21 0.66 -3.56 -4.19
C SER A 21 2.09 -4.04 -3.95
N THR A 22 2.53 -4.09 -2.69
CA THR A 22 3.78 -4.78 -2.31
C THR A 22 3.65 -6.30 -2.49
N ALA A 23 2.42 -6.82 -2.60
CA ALA A 23 2.14 -8.18 -3.01
C ALA A 23 2.37 -8.37 -4.51
N ARG A 24 3.12 -9.42 -4.84
CA ARG A 24 3.30 -9.88 -6.22
C ARG A 24 1.95 -10.42 -6.72
N ASP A 25 1.52 -10.01 -7.91
CA ASP A 25 0.19 -10.32 -8.44
C ASP A 25 -0.17 -11.82 -8.41
N ILE A 26 -1.35 -12.16 -7.87
CA ILE A 26 -1.97 -13.47 -8.01
C ILE A 26 -2.20 -13.77 -9.50
N VAL A 27 -1.67 -14.90 -9.97
CA VAL A 27 -1.75 -15.30 -11.37
C VAL A 27 -2.94 -16.23 -11.58
N LEU A 28 -3.92 -15.81 -12.37
CA LEU A 28 -4.97 -16.69 -12.85
C LEU A 28 -4.48 -17.43 -14.11
N ASP A 29 -4.43 -18.75 -14.11
CA ASP A 29 -4.08 -19.57 -15.27
C ASP A 29 -5.26 -19.80 -16.23
N ASN A 30 -4.96 -20.28 -17.45
CA ASN A 30 -5.98 -20.59 -18.46
C ASN A 30 -6.89 -21.76 -18.06
N ASN A 31 -6.48 -22.56 -17.08
CA ASN A 31 -7.31 -23.63 -16.49
C ASN A 31 -8.27 -23.12 -15.41
N GLY A 32 -8.35 -21.81 -15.16
CA GLY A 32 -9.22 -21.22 -14.16
C GLY A 32 -8.68 -21.28 -12.72
N ARG A 33 -7.40 -21.60 -12.53
CA ARG A 33 -6.80 -21.74 -11.19
C ARG A 33 -5.91 -20.55 -10.85
N TYR A 34 -6.08 -20.03 -9.65
CA TYR A 34 -5.22 -18.99 -9.09
C TYR A 34 -3.95 -19.62 -8.49
N ASN A 35 -2.79 -19.22 -8.99
CA ASN A 35 -1.48 -19.60 -8.50
C ASN A 35 -0.76 -18.41 -7.87
N ASP A 36 0.39 -18.69 -7.25
CA ASP A 36 1.22 -17.71 -6.55
C ASP A 36 0.49 -17.01 -5.39
N VAL A 37 -0.54 -17.65 -4.82
CA VAL A 37 -1.18 -17.19 -3.59
C VAL A 37 -0.20 -17.41 -2.44
N LEU A 38 -0.04 -16.41 -1.57
CA LEU A 38 0.96 -16.43 -0.50
C LEU A 38 0.28 -16.15 0.84
N VAL A 39 0.45 -17.08 1.77
CA VAL A 39 0.06 -16.96 3.17
C VAL A 39 1.33 -16.81 3.99
N SER A 40 1.43 -15.75 4.79
CA SER A 40 2.53 -15.58 5.74
C SER A 40 2.07 -15.88 7.16
N VAL A 41 2.94 -16.53 7.93
CA VAL A 41 2.76 -16.76 9.36
C VAL A 41 3.70 -15.82 10.11
N SER A 42 3.13 -14.98 10.97
CA SER A 42 3.87 -13.96 11.71
C SER A 42 4.96 -14.58 12.59
N GLN A 43 6.10 -13.89 12.69
CA GLN A 43 7.26 -14.35 13.45
C GLN A 43 7.02 -14.43 14.96
N ASN A 44 5.99 -13.74 15.44
CA ASN A 44 5.60 -13.77 16.84
C ASN A 44 4.89 -15.07 17.22
N ILE A 45 4.48 -15.90 16.25
CA ILE A 45 3.80 -17.17 16.48
C ILE A 45 4.86 -18.26 16.78
N PRO A 46 4.80 -18.89 17.97
CA PRO A 46 5.64 -20.04 18.29
C PRO A 46 5.43 -21.19 17.30
N GLU A 47 6.42 -22.08 17.17
CA GLU A 47 6.36 -23.21 16.24
C GLU A 47 5.06 -24.02 16.38
N ASP A 48 4.30 -24.11 15.29
CA ASP A 48 2.95 -24.67 15.27
C ASP A 48 2.63 -25.26 13.89
N TRP A 49 3.07 -26.49 13.67
CA TRP A 49 2.82 -27.20 12.41
C TRP A 49 1.34 -27.61 12.22
N GLU A 50 0.55 -27.64 13.30
CA GLU A 50 -0.91 -27.85 13.18
C GLU A 50 -1.57 -26.65 12.51
N LEU A 51 -1.16 -25.42 12.85
CA LEU A 51 -1.63 -24.20 12.18
C LEU A 51 -1.39 -24.27 10.67
N VAL A 52 -0.24 -24.76 10.22
CA VAL A 52 0.07 -24.94 8.80
C VAL A 52 -0.91 -25.92 8.14
N GLN A 53 -1.30 -27.00 8.83
CA GLN A 53 -2.32 -27.92 8.31
C GLN A 53 -3.70 -27.27 8.27
N ARG A 54 -4.09 -26.48 9.28
CA ARG A 54 -5.35 -25.72 9.27
C ARG A 54 -5.45 -24.75 8.09
N ILE A 55 -4.35 -24.09 7.76
CA ILE A 55 -4.26 -23.22 6.57
C ILE A 55 -4.49 -24.06 5.30
N LYS A 56 -3.81 -25.21 5.16
CA LYS A 56 -3.98 -26.11 4.00
C LYS A 56 -5.43 -26.58 3.85
N ASP A 57 -6.03 -27.08 4.93
CA ASP A 57 -7.41 -27.55 4.94
C ASP A 57 -8.41 -26.44 4.58
N GLY A 58 -8.21 -25.24 5.15
CA GLY A 58 -9.01 -24.06 4.86
C GLY A 58 -8.96 -23.67 3.39
N PHE A 59 -7.75 -23.59 2.79
CA PHE A 59 -7.60 -23.26 1.37
C PHE A 59 -8.13 -24.37 0.45
N GLN A 60 -8.02 -25.64 0.83
CA GLN A 60 -8.61 -26.73 0.08
C GLN A 60 -10.15 -26.62 0.03
N GLN A 61 -10.78 -26.29 1.15
CA GLN A 61 -12.23 -26.03 1.19
C GLN A 61 -12.62 -24.73 0.48
N ALA A 62 -11.80 -23.68 0.59
CA ALA A 62 -11.99 -22.43 -0.13
C ALA A 62 -11.95 -22.65 -1.65
N SER A 63 -11.05 -23.51 -2.14
CA SER A 63 -10.93 -23.84 -3.56
C SER A 63 -12.20 -24.49 -4.11
N GLN A 64 -12.75 -25.47 -3.40
CA GLN A 64 -14.03 -26.10 -3.73
C GLN A 64 -15.19 -25.10 -3.70
N ARG A 65 -15.21 -24.23 -2.68
CA ARG A 65 -16.24 -23.20 -2.53
C ARG A 65 -16.16 -22.15 -3.64
N LEU A 66 -14.97 -21.70 -3.99
CA LEU A 66 -14.73 -20.70 -5.04
C LEU A 66 -15.23 -21.21 -6.40
N ALA A 67 -15.03 -22.49 -6.70
CA ALA A 67 -15.47 -23.10 -7.97
C ALA A 67 -17.00 -23.08 -8.13
N VAL A 68 -17.73 -23.18 -7.01
CA VAL A 68 -19.19 -23.02 -7.00
C VAL A 68 -19.59 -21.55 -7.05
N ALA A 69 -18.98 -20.72 -6.22
CA ALA A 69 -19.38 -19.32 -6.04
C ALA A 69 -19.08 -18.44 -7.26
N SER A 70 -18.00 -18.73 -7.98
CA SER A 70 -17.59 -18.01 -9.20
C SER A 70 -18.29 -18.51 -10.47
N ARG A 71 -19.14 -19.54 -10.36
CA ARG A 71 -19.85 -20.12 -11.50
C ARG A 71 -20.96 -19.17 -11.98
N ILE A 72 -20.70 -18.46 -13.07
CA ILE A 72 -21.66 -17.55 -13.71
C ILE A 72 -21.98 -18.05 -15.13
N ASN A 73 -23.28 -18.19 -15.45
CA ASN A 73 -23.79 -18.66 -16.74
C ASN A 73 -23.23 -20.02 -17.23
N GLY A 74 -22.78 -20.87 -16.30
CA GLY A 74 -22.38 -22.26 -16.58
C GLY A 74 -21.05 -22.45 -17.34
N SER A 75 -20.28 -21.39 -17.62
CA SER A 75 -19.09 -21.50 -18.48
C SER A 75 -17.74 -21.16 -17.82
N ARG A 76 -17.74 -20.54 -16.63
CA ARG A 76 -16.50 -20.12 -15.96
C ARG A 76 -16.57 -20.51 -14.50
N SER A 77 -15.50 -21.10 -13.98
CA SER A 77 -15.35 -21.51 -12.60
C SER A 77 -13.89 -21.30 -12.22
N PHE A 78 -13.66 -20.80 -11.01
CA PHE A 78 -12.34 -20.49 -10.49
C PHE A 78 -12.03 -21.28 -9.24
N ALA A 79 -10.77 -21.66 -9.07
CA ALA A 79 -10.29 -22.43 -7.93
C ALA A 79 -8.89 -21.95 -7.50
N PHE A 80 -8.42 -22.37 -6.33
CA PHE A 80 -7.02 -22.19 -5.95
C PHE A 80 -6.18 -23.32 -6.55
N GLY A 81 -5.09 -22.96 -7.23
CA GLY A 81 -4.16 -23.89 -7.86
C GLY A 81 -2.95 -24.16 -7.00
N HIS A 82 -2.23 -23.11 -6.64
CA HIS A 82 -1.00 -23.20 -5.84
C HIS A 82 -0.96 -22.12 -4.75
N VAL A 83 -0.67 -22.56 -3.52
CA VAL A 83 -0.56 -21.71 -2.33
C VAL A 83 0.78 -21.94 -1.67
N TYR A 84 1.57 -20.87 -1.55
CA TYR A 84 2.79 -20.82 -0.75
C TYR A 84 2.46 -20.45 0.70
N ILE A 85 3.11 -21.12 1.64
CA ILE A 85 3.00 -20.83 3.08
C ILE A 85 4.38 -20.43 3.58
N LEU A 86 4.58 -19.15 3.86
CA LEU A 86 5.80 -18.60 4.44
C LEU A 86 5.76 -18.77 5.96
N VAL A 87 6.61 -19.67 6.48
CA VAL A 87 6.76 -19.88 7.92
C VAL A 87 7.94 -19.08 8.49
N PRO A 88 7.91 -18.72 9.79
CA PRO A 88 8.99 -17.99 10.42
C PRO A 88 10.35 -18.69 10.30
N ARG A 89 11.41 -17.91 10.16
CA ARG A 89 12.80 -18.42 10.15
C ARG A 89 13.21 -19.09 11.47
N SER A 90 12.56 -18.73 12.57
CA SER A 90 12.80 -19.30 13.90
C SER A 90 12.32 -20.75 14.04
N TRP A 91 11.43 -21.22 13.15
CA TRP A 91 10.92 -22.59 13.17
C TRP A 91 11.96 -23.56 12.58
N SER A 92 11.90 -24.81 13.04
CA SER A 92 12.69 -25.91 12.50
C SER A 92 12.40 -26.14 11.01
N ASN A 93 13.40 -26.56 10.25
CA ASN A 93 13.26 -26.76 8.80
C ASN A 93 12.71 -28.13 8.40
N GLN A 94 12.22 -28.94 9.34
CA GLN A 94 11.86 -30.35 9.09
C GLN A 94 10.69 -30.52 8.11
N SER A 95 9.76 -29.56 8.07
CA SER A 95 8.56 -29.59 7.20
C SER A 95 8.55 -28.44 6.19
N VAL A 96 9.72 -27.87 5.89
CA VAL A 96 9.91 -26.82 4.88
C VAL A 96 10.28 -27.48 3.56
N ASP A 97 9.55 -27.17 2.49
CA ASP A 97 9.77 -27.76 1.16
C ASP A 97 10.93 -27.08 0.43
N SER A 98 11.07 -25.75 0.57
CA SER A 98 12.13 -24.99 -0.08
C SER A 98 12.40 -23.64 0.59
N SER A 99 13.49 -22.98 0.19
CA SER A 99 13.77 -21.62 0.63
C SER A 99 12.96 -20.60 -0.15
N ALA A 100 12.51 -19.54 0.52
CA ALA A 100 11.84 -18.42 -0.11
C ALA A 100 12.74 -17.74 -1.15
N THR A 101 12.17 -17.46 -2.32
CA THR A 101 12.82 -16.71 -3.40
C THR A 101 12.31 -15.28 -3.44
N TRP A 102 10.99 -15.12 -3.60
CA TRP A 102 10.28 -13.84 -3.59
C TRP A 102 9.29 -13.70 -2.42
N HIS A 103 9.03 -14.79 -1.68
CA HIS A 103 8.03 -14.83 -0.62
C HIS A 103 8.50 -14.05 0.60
N THR A 104 7.88 -12.89 0.85
CA THR A 104 8.05 -12.07 2.06
C THR A 104 6.70 -11.83 2.73
N GLU A 105 6.72 -11.43 4.00
CA GLU A 105 5.49 -11.08 4.74
C GLU A 105 4.75 -9.92 4.06
N ASP A 106 5.47 -8.90 3.61
CA ASP A 106 4.88 -7.73 2.96
C ASP A 106 4.31 -8.05 1.57
N ALA A 107 4.82 -9.12 0.93
CA ALA A 107 4.29 -9.64 -0.33
C ALA A 107 3.13 -10.64 -0.15
N ALA A 108 2.76 -10.98 1.09
CA ALA A 108 1.74 -11.98 1.36
C ALA A 108 0.32 -11.42 1.19
N HIS A 109 -0.51 -12.21 0.52
CA HIS A 109 -1.92 -11.94 0.27
C HIS A 109 -2.77 -12.19 1.52
N PHE A 110 -2.38 -13.18 2.33
CA PHE A 110 -2.99 -13.53 3.60
C PHE A 110 -1.91 -13.49 4.68
N ARG A 111 -2.19 -12.82 5.79
CA ARG A 111 -1.25 -12.63 6.91
C ARG A 111 -1.85 -13.20 8.18
N VAL A 112 -1.20 -14.19 8.75
CA VAL A 112 -1.62 -14.87 9.96
C VAL A 112 -0.87 -14.28 11.15
N ASP A 113 -1.60 -13.66 12.08
CA ASP A 113 -1.08 -13.11 13.33
C ASP A 113 -1.83 -13.72 14.53
N GLN A 114 -1.31 -13.51 15.73
CA GLN A 114 -1.95 -13.83 17.01
C GLN A 114 -2.43 -12.59 17.77
N ARG A 115 -2.21 -11.39 17.20
CA ARG A 115 -2.75 -10.12 17.68
C ARG A 115 -3.93 -9.69 16.80
N GLY A 116 -4.62 -8.63 17.21
CA GLY A 116 -5.71 -8.02 16.45
C GLY A 116 -7.03 -8.79 16.48
N SER A 117 -7.91 -8.48 15.52
CA SER A 117 -9.25 -9.07 15.41
C SER A 117 -9.18 -10.56 15.12
N GLN A 118 -10.00 -11.36 15.81
CA GLN A 118 -10.21 -12.77 15.46
C GLN A 118 -11.05 -12.95 14.20
N ILE A 119 -11.84 -11.96 13.83
CA ILE A 119 -12.65 -11.99 12.62
C ILE A 119 -11.73 -11.71 11.42
N PRO A 120 -11.68 -12.60 10.40
CA PRO A 120 -10.99 -12.34 9.15
C PRO A 120 -11.40 -11.02 8.54
N SER A 121 -10.45 -10.27 7.99
CA SER A 121 -10.74 -8.97 7.39
C SER A 121 -9.74 -8.59 6.32
N THR A 122 -10.21 -8.05 5.21
CA THR A 122 -9.38 -7.50 4.14
C THR A 122 -9.14 -6.01 4.34
N VAL A 123 -7.88 -5.60 4.26
CA VAL A 123 -7.52 -4.17 4.16
C VAL A 123 -7.79 -3.72 2.73
N GLN A 124 -8.91 -3.03 2.50
CA GLN A 124 -9.39 -2.68 1.17
C GLN A 124 -9.61 -1.16 1.04
N PRO A 125 -8.53 -0.38 0.83
CA PRO A 125 -8.66 1.07 0.63
C PRO A 125 -9.28 1.44 -0.73
N GLY A 126 -9.13 0.59 -1.75
CA GLY A 126 -9.57 0.89 -3.12
C GLY A 126 -11.10 1.07 -3.28
N ASP A 127 -11.49 1.73 -4.38
CA ASP A 127 -12.90 1.87 -4.78
C ASP A 127 -13.49 0.55 -5.28
N CYS A 128 -14.80 0.55 -5.60
CA CYS A 128 -15.47 -0.59 -6.19
C CYS A 128 -14.74 -1.16 -7.41
N GLY A 129 -14.53 -2.48 -7.41
CA GLY A 129 -13.84 -3.19 -8.47
C GLY A 129 -12.31 -3.13 -8.37
N GLN A 130 -11.76 -2.48 -7.34
CA GLN A 130 -10.32 -2.38 -7.13
C GLN A 130 -9.83 -3.36 -6.06
N PRO A 131 -8.73 -4.09 -6.30
CA PRO A 131 -8.19 -5.04 -5.34
C PRO A 131 -7.90 -4.43 -3.96
N GLY A 132 -8.08 -5.25 -2.92
CA GLY A 132 -7.55 -4.98 -1.59
C GLY A 132 -6.04 -5.19 -1.51
N LEU A 133 -5.46 -4.87 -0.36
CA LEU A 133 -4.01 -4.99 -0.11
C LEU A 133 -3.63 -6.39 0.38
N HIS A 134 -4.26 -6.85 1.46
CA HIS A 134 -4.05 -8.17 2.06
C HIS A 134 -5.22 -8.52 3.00
N VAL A 135 -5.31 -9.79 3.35
CA VAL A 135 -6.28 -10.34 4.31
C VAL A 135 -5.56 -10.64 5.62
N ASN A 136 -6.10 -10.13 6.73
CA ASN A 136 -5.65 -10.48 8.07
C ASN A 136 -6.42 -11.68 8.60
N LEU A 137 -5.69 -12.67 9.11
CA LEU A 137 -6.21 -13.89 9.71
C LEU A 137 -5.64 -14.04 11.11
N HIS A 138 -6.44 -14.55 12.04
CA HIS A 138 -6.02 -14.78 13.41
C HIS A 138 -5.74 -16.26 13.67
N ARG A 139 -4.63 -16.56 14.36
CA ARG A 139 -4.20 -17.93 14.71
C ARG A 139 -5.30 -18.77 15.35
N GLU A 140 -5.88 -18.27 16.45
CA GLU A 140 -6.92 -19.02 17.17
C GLU A 140 -8.18 -19.22 16.34
N HIS A 141 -8.55 -18.24 15.52
CA HIS A 141 -9.69 -18.35 14.63
C HIS A 141 -9.50 -19.46 13.58
N LEU A 142 -8.28 -19.60 13.04
CA LEU A 142 -7.92 -20.70 12.14
C LEU A 142 -7.95 -22.08 12.82
N ARG A 143 -7.71 -22.15 14.13
CA ARG A 143 -7.76 -23.39 14.92
C ARG A 143 -9.18 -23.79 15.29
N ASP A 144 -9.99 -22.82 15.69
CA ASP A 144 -11.33 -23.05 16.24
C ASP A 144 -12.41 -23.18 15.16
N THR A 145 -12.18 -22.66 13.95
CA THR A 145 -13.14 -22.69 12.85
C THR A 145 -13.08 -24.01 12.08
N SER A 146 -14.24 -24.58 11.74
CA SER A 146 -14.31 -25.76 10.87
C SER A 146 -13.70 -25.45 9.49
N ALA A 147 -13.08 -26.43 8.85
CA ALA A 147 -12.48 -26.21 7.54
C ALA A 147 -13.52 -25.75 6.49
N GLU A 148 -14.78 -26.20 6.59
CA GLU A 148 -15.86 -25.75 5.69
C GLU A 148 -16.21 -24.27 5.87
N ASP A 149 -16.39 -23.82 7.12
CA ASP A 149 -16.73 -22.42 7.41
C ASP A 149 -15.55 -21.49 7.11
N LEU A 150 -14.33 -21.95 7.43
CA LEU A 150 -13.10 -21.25 7.07
C LEU A 150 -12.98 -21.11 5.55
N GLY A 151 -13.32 -22.16 4.79
CA GLY A 151 -13.36 -22.11 3.32
C GLY A 151 -14.32 -21.02 2.79
N LYS A 152 -15.49 -20.83 3.40
CA LYS A 152 -16.42 -19.75 3.04
C LYS A 152 -15.86 -18.37 3.39
N GLN A 153 -15.25 -18.21 4.56
CA GLN A 153 -14.65 -16.96 4.99
C GLN A 153 -13.45 -16.57 4.12
N LEU A 154 -12.60 -17.53 3.74
CA LEU A 154 -11.50 -17.28 2.83
C LEU A 154 -11.99 -16.85 1.44
N VAL A 155 -13.08 -17.43 0.92
CA VAL A 155 -13.69 -16.97 -0.34
C VAL A 155 -14.29 -15.57 -0.22
N HIS A 156 -14.92 -15.27 0.93
CA HIS A 156 -15.45 -13.94 1.24
C HIS A 156 -14.35 -12.87 1.24
N GLU A 157 -13.26 -13.09 1.99
CA GLU A 157 -12.13 -12.17 2.02
C GLU A 157 -11.35 -12.14 0.70
N PHE A 158 -11.25 -13.27 0.00
CA PHE A 158 -10.65 -13.28 -1.34
C PHE A 158 -11.45 -12.45 -2.34
N ALA A 159 -12.79 -12.38 -2.23
CA ALA A 159 -13.61 -11.54 -3.09
C ALA A 159 -13.32 -10.04 -2.84
N HIS A 160 -13.19 -9.63 -1.58
CA HIS A 160 -12.71 -8.30 -1.20
C HIS A 160 -11.31 -8.03 -1.78
N LEU A 161 -10.37 -8.94 -1.54
CA LEU A 161 -8.98 -8.82 -1.96
C LEU A 161 -8.82 -8.74 -3.48
N ARG A 162 -9.43 -9.65 -4.24
CA ARG A 162 -9.17 -9.81 -5.67
C ARG A 162 -10.08 -8.98 -6.55
N TRP A 163 -11.37 -8.90 -6.24
CA TRP A 163 -12.37 -8.27 -7.11
C TRP A 163 -12.84 -6.91 -6.61
N GLY A 164 -12.44 -6.48 -5.41
CA GLY A 164 -12.78 -5.17 -4.91
C GLY A 164 -14.27 -4.98 -4.64
N VAL A 165 -14.95 -6.05 -4.19
CA VAL A 165 -16.35 -5.98 -3.75
C VAL A 165 -16.40 -5.63 -2.26
N PHE A 166 -17.58 -5.32 -1.74
CA PHE A 166 -17.78 -4.96 -0.33
C PHE A 166 -18.88 -5.82 0.30
N ASN A 167 -18.98 -5.72 1.63
CA ASN A 167 -19.99 -6.42 2.40
C ASN A 167 -21.41 -6.00 1.99
N GLU A 168 -22.32 -6.98 1.94
CA GLU A 168 -23.76 -6.79 1.74
C GLU A 168 -24.52 -6.70 3.08
N TYR A 169 -23.77 -6.67 4.19
CA TYR A 169 -24.23 -6.36 5.55
C TYR A 169 -23.46 -5.15 6.12
N ASN A 170 -23.96 -4.58 7.21
CA ASN A 170 -23.30 -3.51 7.94
C ASN A 170 -22.62 -4.03 9.21
N GLY A 171 -21.50 -3.41 9.60
CA GLY A 171 -20.91 -3.59 10.92
C GLY A 171 -21.78 -2.99 12.04
N ALA A 172 -21.33 -3.11 13.29
CA ALA A 172 -22.13 -2.81 14.49
C ALA A 172 -22.74 -1.39 14.55
N LEU A 173 -22.09 -0.40 13.92
CA LEU A 173 -22.52 1.00 13.90
C LEU A 173 -23.43 1.36 12.71
N GLY A 174 -23.59 0.46 11.73
CA GLY A 174 -24.39 0.73 10.55
C GLY A 174 -25.87 0.36 10.73
N PRO A 175 -26.76 0.86 9.87
CA PRO A 175 -28.17 0.50 9.93
C PRO A 175 -28.35 -0.98 9.60
N HIS A 176 -28.92 -1.77 10.50
CA HIS A 176 -29.22 -3.19 10.25
C HIS A 176 -30.62 -3.40 9.65
N ALA A 177 -31.39 -2.32 9.54
CA ALA A 177 -32.71 -2.29 8.93
C ALA A 177 -32.94 -0.94 8.26
N PHE A 178 -33.89 -0.91 7.34
CA PHE A 178 -34.30 0.30 6.63
C PHE A 178 -35.79 0.26 6.31
N LEU A 179 -36.38 1.42 6.05
CA LEU A 179 -37.76 1.51 5.60
C LEU A 179 -37.80 1.44 4.08
N HIS A 180 -38.54 0.47 3.55
CA HIS A 180 -38.81 0.33 2.14
C HIS A 180 -40.31 0.24 1.92
N GLN A 181 -40.88 1.18 1.15
CA GLN A 181 -42.33 1.26 0.89
C GLN A 181 -43.19 1.25 2.17
N GLY A 182 -42.74 1.94 3.22
CA GLY A 182 -43.45 2.02 4.50
C GLY A 182 -43.38 0.75 5.36
N ARG A 183 -42.60 -0.26 4.95
CA ARG A 183 -42.35 -1.48 5.72
C ARG A 183 -40.91 -1.53 6.19
N LEU A 184 -40.71 -2.08 7.38
CA LEU A 184 -39.38 -2.34 7.90
C LEU A 184 -38.77 -3.54 7.16
N SER A 185 -37.61 -3.34 6.56
CA SER A 185 -36.88 -4.35 5.79
C SER A 185 -35.48 -4.53 6.37
N PRO A 186 -35.00 -5.77 6.51
CA PRO A 186 -33.65 -6.03 6.98
C PRO A 186 -32.63 -5.71 5.90
N VAL A 187 -31.45 -5.24 6.31
CA VAL A 187 -30.32 -5.12 5.39
C VAL A 187 -29.82 -6.52 5.09
N ARG A 188 -30.20 -7.05 3.94
CA ARG A 188 -29.79 -8.35 3.41
C ARG A 188 -29.81 -8.30 1.90
N CYS A 189 -29.02 -9.17 1.29
CA CYS A 189 -29.01 -9.29 -0.15
C CYS A 189 -30.21 -10.08 -0.67
N SER A 190 -30.27 -11.38 -0.41
CA SER A 190 -31.38 -12.24 -0.85
C SER A 190 -32.64 -12.02 -0.01
N ALA A 191 -33.79 -11.98 -0.70
CA ALA A 191 -35.10 -11.91 -0.05
C ALA A 191 -35.49 -13.22 0.65
N SER A 192 -34.90 -14.36 0.24
CA SER A 192 -35.17 -15.68 0.80
C SER A 192 -34.51 -15.95 2.15
N ILE A 193 -33.56 -15.12 2.58
CA ILE A 193 -33.03 -15.23 3.94
C ILE A 193 -34.14 -14.87 4.92
N THR A 194 -34.58 -15.79 5.77
CA THR A 194 -35.69 -15.55 6.71
C THR A 194 -35.21 -15.23 8.12
N GLY A 195 -36.08 -14.65 8.94
CA GLY A 195 -35.74 -14.19 10.27
C GLY A 195 -36.76 -13.21 10.82
N LYS A 196 -36.50 -12.72 12.03
CA LYS A 196 -37.36 -11.77 12.74
C LYS A 196 -36.56 -10.63 13.35
N PHE A 197 -37.19 -9.47 13.44
CA PHE A 197 -36.61 -8.33 14.15
C PHE A 197 -36.73 -8.52 15.66
N GLY A 198 -35.60 -8.37 16.36
CA GLY A 198 -35.56 -8.39 17.81
C GLY A 198 -34.39 -7.60 18.38
N HIS A 199 -34.48 -7.23 19.65
CA HIS A 199 -33.39 -6.62 20.40
C HIS A 199 -32.21 -7.58 20.50
N LYS A 200 -30.99 -7.13 20.22
CA LYS A 200 -29.79 -7.98 20.11
C LYS A 200 -29.56 -8.88 21.33
N ASP A 201 -29.77 -8.36 22.55
CA ASP A 201 -29.48 -9.09 23.79
C ASP A 201 -30.67 -9.92 24.31
N THR A 202 -31.90 -9.45 24.12
CA THR A 202 -33.09 -10.05 24.76
C THR A 202 -33.99 -10.80 23.79
N GLY A 203 -33.83 -10.59 22.48
CA GLY A 203 -34.70 -11.16 21.44
C GLY A 203 -36.12 -10.60 21.44
N ASN A 204 -36.44 -9.64 22.31
CA ASN A 204 -37.76 -9.01 22.38
C ASN A 204 -38.06 -8.20 21.11
N PRO A 205 -39.34 -8.00 20.74
CA PRO A 205 -39.71 -7.21 19.56
C PRO A 205 -39.08 -5.82 19.57
N CYS A 206 -38.57 -5.39 18.42
CA CYS A 206 -37.93 -4.08 18.31
C CYS A 206 -38.90 -2.94 18.59
N LYS A 207 -38.42 -1.92 19.31
CA LYS A 207 -39.13 -0.66 19.51
C LYS A 207 -38.90 0.29 18.33
N VAL A 208 -39.97 0.95 17.91
CA VAL A 208 -39.97 1.96 16.85
C VAL A 208 -40.50 3.26 17.44
N ASP A 209 -39.76 4.36 17.26
CA ASP A 209 -40.26 5.70 17.58
C ASP A 209 -41.39 6.06 16.61
N ARG A 210 -42.58 6.35 17.14
CA ARG A 210 -43.77 6.60 16.31
C ARG A 210 -43.78 7.95 15.62
N VAL A 211 -42.89 8.87 16.01
CA VAL A 211 -42.77 10.22 15.45
C VAL A 211 -41.66 10.28 14.41
N THR A 212 -40.48 9.75 14.72
CA THR A 212 -39.31 9.76 13.82
C THR A 212 -39.23 8.54 12.89
N LEU A 213 -40.01 7.49 13.19
CA LEU A 213 -39.95 6.17 12.55
C LEU A 213 -38.56 5.52 12.65
N GLU A 214 -37.72 5.97 13.58
CA GLU A 214 -36.41 5.39 13.86
C GLU A 214 -36.57 4.14 14.74
N LEU A 215 -35.75 3.13 14.45
CA LEU A 215 -35.63 1.95 15.29
C LEU A 215 -34.74 2.23 16.49
N GLU A 216 -34.98 1.52 17.59
CA GLU A 216 -34.00 1.49 18.68
C GLU A 216 -32.63 0.99 18.17
N PRO A 217 -31.52 1.56 18.65
CA PRO A 217 -30.18 1.26 18.12
C PRO A 217 -29.79 -0.23 18.14
N ASP A 218 -30.32 -1.00 19.09
CA ASP A 218 -30.00 -2.41 19.30
C ASP A 218 -30.97 -3.38 18.60
N CYS A 219 -31.87 -2.88 17.76
CA CYS A 219 -32.69 -3.74 16.90
C CYS A 219 -31.84 -4.46 15.85
N ARG A 220 -31.98 -5.79 15.74
CA ARG A 220 -31.27 -6.63 14.77
C ARG A 220 -32.23 -7.58 14.06
N PHE A 221 -31.87 -7.98 12.84
CA PHE A 221 -32.56 -9.04 12.12
C PHE A 221 -31.95 -10.38 12.52
N ILE A 222 -32.64 -11.12 13.37
CA ILE A 222 -32.21 -12.41 13.89
C ILE A 222 -32.63 -13.49 12.90
N LEU A 223 -31.66 -14.20 12.32
CA LEU A 223 -31.89 -15.24 11.32
C LEU A 223 -32.61 -16.43 11.93
N ASP A 224 -33.53 -17.02 11.18
CA ASP A 224 -34.11 -18.31 11.54
C ASP A 224 -33.03 -19.40 11.45
N SER A 225 -33.12 -20.42 12.31
CA SER A 225 -32.15 -21.51 12.36
C SER A 225 -32.15 -22.39 11.11
N ALA A 226 -33.30 -22.51 10.44
CA ALA A 226 -33.45 -23.18 9.17
C ALA A 226 -33.45 -22.15 8.04
N GLN A 227 -32.52 -22.28 7.09
CA GLN A 227 -32.38 -21.39 5.93
C GLN A 227 -32.27 -22.22 4.66
N THR A 228 -32.93 -21.77 3.60
CA THR A 228 -32.81 -22.35 2.25
C THR A 228 -32.07 -21.43 1.28
N ALA A 229 -31.88 -20.16 1.66
CA ALA A 229 -31.24 -19.16 0.82
C ALA A 229 -29.81 -19.56 0.44
N GLN A 230 -29.48 -19.42 -0.84
CA GLN A 230 -28.19 -19.83 -1.40
C GLN A 230 -27.21 -18.67 -1.58
N ALA A 231 -27.70 -17.42 -1.61
CA ALA A 231 -26.89 -16.21 -1.60
C ALA A 231 -27.22 -15.33 -0.37
N SER A 232 -26.28 -14.53 0.13
CA SER A 232 -24.98 -14.20 -0.48
C SER A 232 -23.82 -14.47 0.46
N LEU A 233 -22.71 -14.99 -0.07
CA LEU A 233 -21.44 -15.10 0.66
C LEU A 233 -20.95 -13.73 1.17
N MET A 234 -21.28 -12.62 0.50
CA MET A 234 -20.96 -11.26 0.98
C MET A 234 -21.94 -10.74 2.05
N TYR A 235 -23.01 -11.49 2.35
CA TYR A 235 -23.92 -11.19 3.45
C TYR A 235 -23.61 -12.03 4.70
N THR A 236 -23.34 -13.32 4.54
CA THR A 236 -23.01 -14.22 5.67
C THR A 236 -22.20 -15.42 5.22
N THR A 237 -21.26 -15.85 6.06
CA THR A 237 -20.42 -17.04 5.86
C THR A 237 -20.82 -18.20 6.77
N TYR A 238 -21.69 -17.98 7.77
CA TYR A 238 -22.05 -18.97 8.79
C TYR A 238 -23.25 -19.84 8.42
N LEU A 239 -24.06 -19.44 7.42
CA LEU A 239 -25.20 -20.25 6.99
C LEU A 239 -24.73 -21.41 6.09
N ALA A 240 -25.11 -22.63 6.46
CA ALA A 240 -24.77 -23.85 5.69
C ALA A 240 -25.30 -23.82 4.25
N SER A 241 -26.49 -23.23 4.04
CA SER A 241 -27.15 -23.14 2.73
C SER A 241 -26.50 -22.14 1.77
N VAL A 242 -25.76 -21.14 2.27
CA VAL A 242 -25.17 -20.08 1.46
C VAL A 242 -23.90 -20.58 0.77
N ARG A 243 -23.88 -20.47 -0.56
CA ARG A 243 -22.80 -21.02 -1.41
C ARG A 243 -22.38 -20.09 -2.55
N GLN A 244 -23.15 -19.04 -2.86
CA GLN A 244 -22.94 -18.19 -4.02
C GLN A 244 -23.02 -16.70 -3.65
N PHE A 245 -22.62 -15.85 -4.60
CA PHE A 245 -22.81 -14.41 -4.52
C PHE A 245 -24.18 -14.00 -5.07
N CYS A 246 -24.67 -12.86 -4.60
CA CYS A 246 -25.86 -12.26 -5.17
C CYS A 246 -25.65 -11.79 -6.62
N GLN A 247 -26.70 -11.95 -7.41
CA GLN A 247 -26.74 -11.66 -8.84
C GLN A 247 -27.57 -10.41 -9.15
N PRO A 248 -27.40 -9.79 -10.33
CA PRO A 248 -28.30 -8.74 -10.79
C PRO A 248 -29.75 -9.25 -10.79
N PRO A 249 -30.75 -8.41 -10.45
CA PRO A 249 -32.14 -8.84 -10.37
C PRO A 249 -32.60 -9.60 -11.62
N SER A 250 -32.99 -10.85 -11.44
CA SER A 250 -33.45 -11.78 -12.48
C SER A 250 -34.85 -12.33 -12.21
N GLY A 251 -35.41 -12.07 -11.01
CA GLY A 251 -36.69 -12.58 -10.54
C GLY A 251 -36.57 -13.79 -9.60
N ASP A 252 -35.34 -14.24 -9.30
CA ASP A 252 -35.09 -15.34 -8.36
C ASP A 252 -34.75 -14.78 -6.96
N PRO A 253 -35.65 -14.91 -5.97
CA PRO A 253 -35.45 -14.33 -4.64
C PRO A 253 -34.24 -14.92 -3.88
N ASP A 254 -33.74 -16.10 -4.26
CA ASP A 254 -32.58 -16.74 -3.62
C ASP A 254 -31.27 -16.03 -3.95
N PHE A 255 -31.22 -15.30 -5.07
CA PHE A 255 -29.99 -14.70 -5.59
C PHE A 255 -30.12 -13.21 -5.90
N ASP A 256 -31.34 -12.69 -6.08
CA ASP A 256 -31.58 -11.32 -6.49
C ASP A 256 -30.97 -10.32 -5.51
N HIS A 257 -30.14 -9.44 -6.05
CA HIS A 257 -29.49 -8.40 -5.28
C HIS A 257 -30.46 -7.28 -4.87
N ASN A 258 -30.49 -6.97 -3.57
CA ASN A 258 -31.30 -5.90 -3.02
C ASN A 258 -30.61 -4.53 -3.14
N VAL A 259 -30.91 -3.82 -4.23
CA VAL A 259 -30.37 -2.48 -4.53
C VAL A 259 -30.79 -1.41 -3.51
N ALA A 260 -31.86 -1.64 -2.74
CA ALA A 260 -32.39 -0.67 -1.78
C ALA A 260 -31.72 -0.78 -0.40
N ALA A 261 -31.03 -1.88 -0.11
CA ALA A 261 -30.39 -2.10 1.18
C ALA A 261 -29.22 -1.12 1.41
N PRO A 262 -29.19 -0.35 2.51
CA PRO A 262 -28.09 0.59 2.80
C PRO A 262 -26.84 -0.13 3.34
N ASN A 263 -26.22 -1.00 2.54
CA ASN A 263 -24.98 -1.72 2.88
C ASN A 263 -23.73 -1.11 2.20
N PRO A 264 -22.50 -1.49 2.58
CA PRO A 264 -21.27 -1.01 1.96
C PRO A 264 -21.20 -1.26 0.45
N GLN A 265 -21.59 -2.46 -0.03
CA GLN A 265 -21.64 -2.79 -1.46
C GLN A 265 -22.46 -1.79 -2.26
N ASN A 266 -23.69 -1.49 -1.85
CA ASN A 266 -24.55 -0.55 -2.57
C ASN A 266 -24.03 0.87 -2.54
N ARG A 267 -23.46 1.31 -1.41
CA ARG A 267 -22.89 2.65 -1.26
C ARG A 267 -21.67 2.85 -2.16
N ARG A 268 -20.76 1.86 -2.22
CA ARG A 268 -19.47 1.94 -2.93
C ARG A 268 -19.56 1.55 -4.40
N CYS A 269 -20.38 0.54 -4.71
CA CYS A 269 -20.54 -0.01 -6.05
C CYS A 269 -21.79 0.52 -6.77
N TYR A 270 -22.33 1.67 -6.35
CA TYR A 270 -23.43 2.34 -7.04
C TYR A 270 -24.69 1.46 -7.21
N GLY A 271 -25.01 0.67 -6.17
CA GLY A 271 -26.14 -0.27 -6.18
C GLY A 271 -25.94 -1.52 -7.04
N ARG A 272 -24.72 -1.79 -7.51
CA ARG A 272 -24.42 -2.97 -8.32
C ARG A 272 -24.21 -4.19 -7.42
N SER A 273 -24.72 -5.34 -7.89
CA SER A 273 -24.48 -6.63 -7.24
C SER A 273 -23.01 -7.01 -7.27
N VAL A 274 -22.62 -7.85 -6.31
CA VAL A 274 -21.27 -8.44 -6.24
C VAL A 274 -20.92 -9.14 -7.56
N GLN A 275 -21.84 -9.93 -8.12
CA GLN A 275 -21.64 -10.61 -9.39
C GLN A 275 -21.45 -9.64 -10.57
N SER A 276 -22.16 -8.50 -10.60
CA SER A 276 -21.93 -7.47 -11.64
C SER A 276 -20.52 -6.90 -11.60
N VAL A 277 -19.96 -6.70 -10.41
CA VAL A 277 -18.59 -6.19 -10.24
C VAL A 277 -17.58 -7.23 -10.70
N MET A 278 -17.77 -8.48 -10.29
CA MET A 278 -16.96 -9.61 -10.70
C MET A 278 -16.91 -9.75 -12.24
N LEU A 279 -18.04 -9.70 -12.93
CA LEU A 279 -18.11 -9.84 -14.40
C LEU A 279 -17.34 -8.77 -15.18
N GLU A 280 -17.10 -7.59 -14.59
CA GLU A 280 -16.29 -6.54 -15.20
C GLU A 280 -14.78 -6.69 -14.94
N HIS A 281 -14.41 -7.53 -13.97
CA HIS A 281 -13.02 -7.78 -13.60
C HIS A 281 -12.25 -8.49 -14.73
N ALA A 282 -10.94 -8.25 -14.81
CA ALA A 282 -10.08 -8.81 -15.85
C ALA A 282 -10.09 -10.35 -15.84
N ASP A 283 -10.21 -10.97 -14.67
CA ASP A 283 -10.29 -12.42 -14.50
C ASP A 283 -11.45 -13.04 -15.31
N TYR A 284 -12.61 -12.37 -15.35
CA TYR A 284 -13.77 -12.85 -16.10
C TYR A 284 -13.70 -12.54 -17.60
N LYS A 285 -12.76 -11.70 -18.02
CA LYS A 285 -12.47 -11.42 -19.44
C LYS A 285 -11.45 -12.40 -20.03
N LYS A 286 -10.71 -13.10 -19.17
CA LYS A 286 -9.73 -14.11 -19.59
C LYS A 286 -10.43 -15.33 -20.18
N ALA A 287 -9.87 -15.88 -21.26
CA ALA A 287 -10.31 -17.15 -21.82
C ALA A 287 -9.91 -18.29 -20.88
N ILE A 288 -10.88 -19.10 -20.46
CA ILE A 288 -10.68 -20.27 -19.61
C ILE A 288 -11.03 -21.52 -20.42
N ASP A 289 -10.19 -22.53 -20.32
CA ASP A 289 -10.39 -23.81 -20.99
C ASP A 289 -11.66 -24.49 -20.43
N GLY A 290 -12.62 -24.77 -21.33
CA GLY A 290 -13.96 -25.22 -20.97
C GLY A 290 -14.03 -26.66 -20.48
N SER A 291 -13.68 -26.87 -19.21
CA SER A 291 -13.88 -28.11 -18.44
C SER A 291 -14.23 -27.77 -16.98
N GLU A 292 -14.65 -28.76 -16.18
CA GLU A 292 -14.76 -28.55 -14.73
C GLU A 292 -13.38 -28.21 -14.14
N THR A 293 -13.32 -27.10 -13.40
CA THR A 293 -12.08 -26.64 -12.76
C THR A 293 -11.64 -27.64 -11.69
N ASP A 294 -10.40 -28.15 -11.79
CA ASP A 294 -9.77 -28.89 -10.71
C ASP A 294 -9.64 -28.01 -9.47
N THR A 295 -10.18 -28.50 -8.34
CA THR A 295 -10.22 -27.78 -7.06
C THR A 295 -9.12 -28.22 -6.09
N THR A 296 -8.27 -29.17 -6.49
CA THR A 296 -7.12 -29.61 -5.69
C THR A 296 -6.14 -28.45 -5.52
N VAL A 297 -5.62 -28.23 -4.32
CA VAL A 297 -4.64 -27.17 -4.07
C VAL A 297 -3.26 -27.79 -3.87
N ASN A 298 -2.27 -27.28 -4.60
CA ASN A 298 -0.88 -27.60 -4.35
C ASN A 298 -0.32 -26.64 -3.31
N PHE A 299 0.39 -27.17 -2.31
CA PHE A 299 0.98 -26.38 -1.25
C PHE A 299 2.50 -26.47 -1.30
N THR A 300 3.18 -25.36 -1.00
CA THR A 300 4.62 -25.34 -0.79
C THR A 300 4.93 -24.50 0.44
N VAL A 301 5.47 -25.13 1.47
CA VAL A 301 5.95 -24.46 2.67
C VAL A 301 7.33 -23.91 2.39
N VAL A 302 7.48 -22.60 2.52
CA VAL A 302 8.73 -21.90 2.28
C VAL A 302 9.19 -21.20 3.55
N GLN A 303 10.50 -21.06 3.70
CA GLN A 303 11.10 -20.34 4.82
C GLN A 303 12.07 -19.28 4.30
N PRO A 304 12.18 -18.09 4.92
CA PRO A 304 13.15 -17.08 4.53
C PRO A 304 14.57 -17.64 4.42
N ARG A 305 15.29 -17.27 3.35
CA ARG A 305 16.73 -17.59 3.23
C ARG A 305 17.51 -16.94 4.38
N GLY A 306 18.66 -17.53 4.70
CA GLY A 306 19.52 -17.08 5.80
C GLY A 306 19.94 -15.60 5.69
N ALA A 307 21.04 -15.31 5.00
CA ALA A 307 21.49 -13.94 4.78
C ALA A 307 20.94 -13.41 3.45
N ARG A 308 20.31 -12.23 3.48
CA ARG A 308 19.95 -11.53 2.24
C ARG A 308 21.23 -11.16 1.48
N ARG A 309 21.18 -11.26 0.14
CA ARG A 309 22.29 -10.92 -0.76
C ARG A 309 21.94 -9.65 -1.52
N LEU A 310 22.71 -8.59 -1.31
CA LEU A 310 22.51 -7.27 -1.91
C LEU A 310 23.72 -6.87 -2.74
N VAL A 311 23.49 -6.36 -3.95
CA VAL A 311 24.51 -5.68 -4.76
C VAL A 311 24.12 -4.21 -4.89
N ILE A 312 24.97 -3.30 -4.42
CA ILE A 312 24.79 -1.86 -4.59
C ILE A 312 25.56 -1.42 -5.84
N VAL A 313 24.84 -0.92 -6.85
CA VAL A 313 25.36 -0.53 -8.16
C VAL A 313 25.28 0.99 -8.30
N MET A 314 26.44 1.64 -8.25
CA MET A 314 26.56 3.11 -8.14
C MET A 314 27.04 3.76 -9.43
N ASP A 315 26.25 4.65 -10.01
CA ASP A 315 26.67 5.48 -11.13
C ASP A 315 27.74 6.50 -10.69
N VAL A 316 28.85 6.52 -11.40
CA VAL A 316 29.93 7.50 -11.25
C VAL A 316 30.26 8.16 -12.58
N SER A 317 29.29 8.26 -13.49
CA SER A 317 29.39 9.00 -14.74
C SER A 317 29.68 10.48 -14.52
N GLY A 318 30.11 11.18 -15.57
CA GLY A 318 30.47 12.60 -15.47
C GLY A 318 29.32 13.50 -14.99
N SER A 319 28.07 13.15 -15.30
CA SER A 319 26.86 13.88 -14.87
C SER A 319 26.71 13.90 -13.36
N MET A 320 27.11 12.84 -12.67
CA MET A 320 27.08 12.76 -11.20
C MET A 320 27.95 13.81 -10.52
N GLY A 321 28.94 14.37 -11.24
CA GLY A 321 29.81 15.46 -10.80
C GLY A 321 29.29 16.87 -11.10
N THR A 322 28.17 17.00 -11.82
CA THR A 322 27.56 18.30 -12.16
C THR A 322 26.93 18.96 -10.92
N ASN A 323 26.57 20.25 -11.02
CA ASN A 323 25.99 21.03 -9.92
C ASN A 323 26.83 20.94 -8.63
N GLN A 324 28.15 21.16 -8.75
CA GLN A 324 29.12 21.03 -7.64
C GLN A 324 29.20 19.61 -7.02
N GLY A 325 28.83 18.57 -7.78
CA GLY A 325 28.86 17.17 -7.32
C GLY A 325 27.71 16.79 -6.40
N THR A 326 26.62 17.58 -6.39
CA THR A 326 25.44 17.33 -5.54
C THR A 326 24.84 15.93 -5.73
N PRO A 327 24.66 15.38 -6.95
CA PRO A 327 24.11 14.02 -7.12
C PRO A 327 24.99 12.95 -6.46
N LEU A 328 26.30 12.99 -6.74
CA LEU A 328 27.28 12.10 -6.12
C LEU A 328 27.32 12.27 -4.59
N ALA A 329 27.25 13.50 -4.08
CA ALA A 329 27.21 13.75 -2.63
C ALA A 329 25.96 13.15 -1.98
N LYS A 330 24.78 13.32 -2.59
CA LYS A 330 23.53 12.70 -2.12
C LYS A 330 23.61 11.17 -2.13
N MET A 331 24.12 10.59 -3.22
CA MET A 331 24.34 9.14 -3.31
C MET A 331 25.24 8.65 -2.17
N LYS A 332 26.35 9.36 -1.90
CA LYS A 332 27.25 9.01 -0.79
C LYS A 332 26.55 9.07 0.58
N ILE A 333 25.78 10.12 0.86
CA ILE A 333 25.01 10.26 2.11
C ILE A 333 24.02 9.10 2.28
N ALA A 334 23.31 8.75 1.22
CA ALA A 334 22.30 7.69 1.25
C ALA A 334 22.91 6.31 1.42
N VAL A 335 23.95 5.98 0.63
CA VAL A 335 24.64 4.69 0.73
C VAL A 335 25.34 4.56 2.08
N ARG A 336 25.89 5.65 2.64
CA ARG A 336 26.38 5.66 4.02
C ARG A 336 25.29 5.28 5.01
N THR A 337 24.13 5.95 4.93
CA THR A 337 23.00 5.74 5.83
C THR A 337 22.50 4.30 5.73
N LEU A 338 22.43 3.77 4.51
CA LEU A 338 22.13 2.37 4.24
C LEU A 338 23.12 1.42 4.93
N LEU A 339 24.41 1.57 4.65
CA LEU A 339 25.47 0.69 5.15
C LEU A 339 25.63 0.73 6.67
N LEU A 340 25.56 1.92 7.27
CA LEU A 340 25.87 2.12 8.69
C LEU A 340 24.64 2.03 9.59
N GLY A 341 23.44 2.31 9.09
CA GLY A 341 22.24 2.47 9.91
C GLY A 341 21.07 1.56 9.56
N LEU A 342 20.82 1.28 8.28
CA LEU A 342 19.57 0.63 7.85
C LEU A 342 19.71 -0.87 7.61
N LEU A 343 20.79 -1.31 6.94
CA LEU A 343 20.96 -2.72 6.60
C LEU A 343 21.03 -3.61 7.85
N GLU A 344 20.30 -4.72 7.80
CA GLU A 344 20.24 -5.75 8.83
C GLU A 344 21.60 -6.43 9.05
N ASP A 345 21.82 -6.99 10.23
CA ASP A 345 23.03 -7.75 10.54
C ASP A 345 23.02 -9.11 9.82
N GLY A 346 24.20 -9.60 9.42
CA GLY A 346 24.31 -10.84 8.65
C GLY A 346 24.09 -10.70 7.15
N ILE A 347 23.64 -9.54 6.64
CA ILE A 347 23.46 -9.33 5.20
C ILE A 347 24.78 -9.50 4.45
N GLN A 348 24.73 -10.18 3.30
CA GLN A 348 25.85 -10.25 2.36
C GLN A 348 25.74 -9.10 1.35
N CYS A 349 26.72 -8.21 1.34
CA CYS A 349 26.73 -7.05 0.46
C CYS A 349 27.90 -7.12 -0.53
N ALA A 350 27.64 -6.85 -1.79
CA ALA A 350 28.64 -6.49 -2.79
C ALA A 350 28.43 -5.03 -3.21
N MET A 351 29.49 -4.41 -3.72
CA MET A 351 29.42 -3.05 -4.26
C MET A 351 30.11 -2.99 -5.61
N THR A 352 29.43 -2.35 -6.56
CA THR A 352 29.99 -2.03 -7.86
C THR A 352 29.78 -0.54 -8.13
N SER A 353 30.68 0.04 -8.91
CA SER A 353 30.45 1.35 -9.52
C SER A 353 30.47 1.20 -11.03
N PHE A 354 29.86 2.13 -11.76
CA PHE A 354 29.92 2.10 -13.21
C PHE A 354 29.97 3.50 -13.81
N SER A 355 30.63 3.59 -14.95
CA SER A 355 30.54 4.73 -15.86
C SER A 355 30.46 4.20 -17.29
N THR A 356 31.56 4.24 -18.05
CA THR A 356 31.69 3.60 -19.38
C THR A 356 31.72 2.06 -19.26
N SER A 357 32.20 1.53 -18.14
CA SER A 357 32.15 0.12 -17.77
C SER A 357 31.85 -0.01 -16.29
N SER A 358 31.50 -1.21 -15.84
CA SER A 358 31.39 -1.52 -14.41
C SER A 358 32.78 -1.72 -13.79
N THR A 359 32.86 -1.59 -12.47
CA THR A 359 34.04 -1.88 -11.66
C THR A 359 33.58 -2.49 -10.34
N LEU A 360 34.08 -3.70 -10.04
CA LEU A 360 33.85 -4.36 -8.76
C LEU A 360 34.64 -3.63 -7.66
N LEU A 361 33.95 -3.11 -6.65
CA LEU A 361 34.57 -2.43 -5.51
C LEU A 361 34.79 -3.40 -4.33
N ARG A 362 33.78 -4.24 -4.09
CA ARG A 362 33.81 -5.35 -3.13
C ARG A 362 32.93 -6.49 -3.62
N ASN A 363 33.46 -7.71 -3.50
CA ASN A 363 32.67 -8.91 -3.71
C ASN A 363 31.72 -9.17 -2.53
N LEU A 364 30.74 -10.06 -2.70
CA LEU A 364 29.76 -10.41 -1.67
C LEU A 364 30.47 -10.85 -0.38
N ASN A 365 30.28 -10.07 0.68
CA ASN A 365 30.79 -10.38 2.02
C ASN A 365 29.75 -10.03 3.09
N PRO A 366 29.67 -10.80 4.19
CA PRO A 366 28.84 -10.43 5.34
C PRO A 366 29.22 -9.07 5.94
N LEU A 367 28.21 -8.26 6.30
CA LEU A 367 28.37 -6.98 7.00
C LEU A 367 28.15 -7.11 8.51
N ASP A 368 28.95 -7.97 9.15
CA ASP A 368 28.71 -8.44 10.54
C ASP A 368 29.26 -7.53 11.64
N SER A 369 29.90 -6.41 11.28
CA SER A 369 30.43 -5.48 12.29
C SER A 369 30.46 -4.04 11.82
N ALA A 370 30.41 -3.12 12.78
CA ALA A 370 30.59 -1.70 12.54
C ALA A 370 31.93 -1.36 11.87
N ALA A 371 32.97 -2.18 12.07
CA ALA A 371 34.28 -2.00 11.43
C ALA A 371 34.23 -2.32 9.93
N ILE A 372 33.63 -3.46 9.56
CA ILE A 372 33.44 -3.86 8.15
C ILE A 372 32.55 -2.85 7.43
N ARG A 373 31.42 -2.47 8.04
CA ARG A 373 30.51 -1.46 7.49
C ARG A 373 31.23 -0.12 7.23
N ARG A 374 32.12 0.30 8.14
CA ARG A 374 32.99 1.48 7.96
C ARG A 374 34.00 1.31 6.83
N GLU A 375 34.53 0.12 6.61
CA GLU A 375 35.42 -0.16 5.47
C GLU A 375 34.69 0.00 4.13
N TYR A 376 33.48 -0.57 4.01
CA TYR A 376 32.64 -0.42 2.83
C TYR A 376 32.35 1.05 2.55
N TRP A 377 31.97 1.77 3.59
CA TRP A 377 31.72 3.20 3.49
C TRP A 377 32.96 4.00 3.02
N ARG A 378 34.18 3.70 3.51
CA ARG A 378 35.39 4.41 3.05
C ARG A 378 35.61 4.32 1.53
N ILE A 379 35.19 3.21 0.91
CA ILE A 379 35.27 3.03 -0.54
C ILE A 379 34.29 3.97 -1.23
N VAL A 380 33.05 3.99 -0.76
CA VAL A 380 31.99 4.88 -1.28
C VAL A 380 32.39 6.35 -1.14
N ALA A 381 32.96 6.73 0.01
CA ALA A 381 33.46 8.07 0.26
C ALA A 381 34.53 8.51 -0.77
N GLY A 382 35.35 7.58 -1.25
CA GLY A 382 36.40 7.80 -2.24
C GLY A 382 35.95 7.86 -3.71
N LEU A 383 34.67 7.59 -4.02
CA LEU A 383 34.19 7.61 -5.40
C LEU A 383 34.25 9.00 -6.03
N THR A 384 34.56 9.05 -7.32
CA THR A 384 34.66 10.30 -8.11
C THR A 384 33.96 10.13 -9.45
N ALA A 385 33.26 11.19 -9.89
CA ALA A 385 32.47 11.19 -11.12
C ALA A 385 33.33 11.41 -12.38
N ARG A 386 33.31 10.44 -13.31
CA ARG A 386 33.93 10.53 -14.64
C ARG A 386 33.40 9.44 -15.58
N GLY A 387 33.21 9.77 -16.85
CA GLY A 387 32.91 8.79 -17.92
C GLY A 387 31.46 8.85 -18.41
N GLY A 388 31.09 7.87 -19.24
CA GLY A 388 29.71 7.69 -19.74
C GLY A 388 28.83 6.92 -18.75
N THR A 389 27.72 6.36 -19.24
CA THR A 389 26.69 5.69 -18.44
C THR A 389 26.29 4.35 -19.08
N ALA A 390 26.81 3.24 -18.55
CA ALA A 390 26.62 1.88 -19.06
C ALA A 390 25.77 0.99 -18.14
N ILE A 391 24.45 1.27 -18.11
CA ILE A 391 23.52 0.66 -17.16
C ILE A 391 23.34 -0.84 -17.40
N GLY A 392 23.08 -1.27 -18.64
CA GLY A 392 22.81 -2.67 -18.95
C GLY A 392 23.99 -3.59 -18.65
N GLY A 393 25.22 -3.12 -18.90
CA GLY A 393 26.45 -3.82 -18.51
C GLY A 393 26.58 -3.95 -17.00
N ALA A 394 26.39 -2.84 -16.26
CA ALA A 394 26.47 -2.86 -14.80
C ALA A 394 25.41 -3.76 -14.15
N LEU A 395 24.20 -3.79 -14.71
CA LEU A 395 23.13 -4.68 -14.26
C LEU A 395 23.44 -6.15 -14.52
N ALA A 396 24.00 -6.47 -15.69
CA ALA A 396 24.45 -7.84 -16.01
C ALA A 396 25.51 -8.33 -15.02
N ASP A 397 26.56 -7.52 -14.77
CA ASP A 397 27.63 -7.91 -13.86
C ASP A 397 27.12 -8.04 -12.41
N ALA A 398 26.14 -7.23 -12.01
CA ALA A 398 25.49 -7.35 -10.70
C ALA A 398 24.68 -8.66 -10.56
N MET A 399 23.97 -9.08 -11.62
CA MET A 399 23.28 -10.39 -11.62
C MET A 399 24.27 -11.56 -11.58
N GLU A 400 25.40 -11.47 -12.30
CA GLU A 400 26.47 -12.47 -12.25
C GLU A 400 27.09 -12.58 -10.85
N LEU A 401 27.26 -11.46 -10.12
CA LEU A 401 27.70 -11.48 -8.70
C LEU A 401 26.70 -12.20 -7.78
N LEU A 402 25.41 -12.15 -8.11
CA LEU A 402 24.38 -12.92 -7.41
C LEU A 402 24.35 -14.40 -7.83
N GLY A 403 25.16 -14.80 -8.82
CA GLY A 403 25.31 -16.18 -9.28
C GLY A 403 24.41 -16.53 -10.47
N ALA A 404 23.73 -15.55 -11.08
CA ALA A 404 22.90 -15.81 -12.26
C ALA A 404 23.76 -16.13 -13.50
N ASP A 405 23.36 -17.14 -14.25
CA ASP A 405 23.90 -17.39 -15.60
C ASP A 405 23.12 -16.54 -16.61
N MET A 406 23.76 -15.51 -17.15
CA MET A 406 23.17 -14.60 -18.13
C MET A 406 22.64 -15.29 -19.40
N ASN A 407 23.13 -16.49 -19.73
CA ASN A 407 22.65 -17.28 -20.86
C ASN A 407 21.54 -18.27 -20.48
N ARG A 408 21.39 -18.58 -19.20
CA ARG A 408 20.42 -19.54 -18.65
C ARG A 408 19.76 -19.01 -17.36
N PRO A 409 19.10 -17.84 -17.41
CA PRO A 409 18.47 -17.27 -16.22
C PRO A 409 17.37 -18.17 -15.70
N SER A 410 17.31 -18.32 -14.38
CA SER A 410 16.40 -19.21 -13.67
C SER A 410 15.70 -18.48 -12.52
N LYS A 411 14.49 -18.93 -12.15
CA LYS A 411 13.78 -18.44 -10.95
C LYS A 411 14.46 -18.82 -9.64
N GLU A 412 15.43 -19.72 -9.68
CA GLU A 412 16.32 -20.03 -8.55
C GLU A 412 17.41 -18.96 -8.32
N ASP A 413 17.68 -18.13 -9.32
CA ASP A 413 18.58 -16.99 -9.19
C ASP A 413 17.87 -15.91 -8.36
N THR A 414 18.36 -15.68 -7.14
CA THR A 414 17.77 -14.76 -6.17
C THR A 414 18.77 -13.73 -5.69
N GLY A 415 18.28 -12.56 -5.34
CA GLY A 415 19.04 -11.54 -4.64
C GLY A 415 18.43 -10.17 -4.88
N TYR A 416 19.09 -9.15 -4.39
CA TYR A 416 18.63 -7.79 -4.47
C TYR A 416 19.70 -6.92 -5.13
N ILE A 417 19.28 -6.05 -6.04
CA ILE A 417 20.14 -5.05 -6.67
C ILE A 417 19.55 -3.68 -6.34
N LEU A 418 20.38 -2.79 -5.79
CA LEU A 418 20.07 -1.37 -5.70
C LEU A 418 20.88 -0.64 -6.77
N LEU A 419 20.20 -0.11 -7.78
CA LEU A 419 20.80 0.65 -8.87
C LEU A 419 20.54 2.15 -8.68
N LEU A 420 21.60 2.95 -8.57
CA LEU A 420 21.50 4.42 -8.44
C LEU A 420 22.13 5.11 -9.64
N THR A 421 21.41 5.99 -10.35
CA THR A 421 21.89 6.68 -11.56
C THR A 421 21.17 8.01 -11.83
N ASP A 422 21.87 8.98 -12.44
CA ASP A 422 21.33 10.30 -12.83
C ASP A 422 21.09 10.48 -14.33
N GLY A 423 21.41 9.45 -15.14
CA GLY A 423 21.52 9.58 -16.58
C GLY A 423 20.81 8.48 -17.36
N GLN A 424 20.72 8.70 -18.68
CA GLN A 424 20.31 7.69 -19.63
C GLN A 424 21.50 6.82 -20.05
N GLU A 425 21.22 5.56 -20.37
CA GLU A 425 22.23 4.68 -20.95
C GLU A 425 22.74 5.28 -22.27
N ASN A 426 24.03 5.61 -22.31
CA ASN A 426 24.70 6.20 -23.47
C ASN A 426 25.96 5.43 -23.89
N HIS A 427 26.27 4.34 -23.16
CA HIS A 427 27.35 3.43 -23.48
C HIS A 427 26.90 1.99 -23.26
N THR A 428 27.29 1.07 -24.16
CA THR A 428 26.77 -0.30 -24.14
C THR A 428 27.88 -1.30 -24.47
N PRO A 429 28.67 -1.72 -23.46
CA PRO A 429 29.83 -2.58 -23.70
C PRO A 429 29.48 -4.06 -23.91
N ARG A 430 28.44 -4.59 -23.25
CA ARG A 430 28.00 -6.00 -23.35
C ARG A 430 26.49 -6.14 -23.57
N TYR A 431 25.69 -5.52 -22.70
CA TYR A 431 24.24 -5.59 -22.72
C TYR A 431 23.64 -4.19 -22.67
N THR A 432 22.55 -3.99 -23.41
CA THR A 432 21.66 -2.83 -23.23
C THR A 432 20.81 -3.00 -21.98
N LEU A 433 20.28 -1.89 -21.44
CA LEU A 433 19.32 -1.91 -20.34
C LEU A 433 18.11 -2.80 -20.66
N ALA A 434 17.60 -2.75 -21.90
CA ALA A 434 16.46 -3.57 -22.32
C ALA A 434 16.78 -5.08 -22.30
N GLN A 435 17.96 -5.49 -22.78
CA GLN A 435 18.39 -6.89 -22.74
C GLN A 435 18.57 -7.38 -21.31
N ALA A 436 19.25 -6.60 -20.46
CA ALA A 436 19.44 -6.96 -19.06
C ALA A 436 18.11 -7.03 -18.29
N THR A 437 17.16 -6.13 -18.60
CA THR A 437 15.79 -6.16 -18.05
C THR A 437 15.05 -7.44 -18.44
N ALA A 438 15.13 -7.85 -19.71
CA ALA A 438 14.50 -9.09 -20.18
C ALA A 438 15.09 -10.34 -19.51
N ILE A 439 16.39 -10.31 -19.17
CA ILE A 439 17.05 -11.39 -18.42
C ILE A 439 16.61 -11.38 -16.96
N ALA A 440 16.59 -10.21 -16.31
CA ALA A 440 16.16 -10.07 -14.92
C ALA A 440 14.70 -10.50 -14.71
N ALA A 441 13.81 -10.25 -15.67
CA ALA A 441 12.41 -10.72 -15.61
C ALA A 441 12.28 -12.26 -15.53
N ARG A 442 13.30 -13.00 -15.97
CA ARG A 442 13.36 -14.47 -15.92
C ARG A 442 13.98 -15.02 -14.64
N THR A 443 14.55 -14.16 -13.80
CA THR A 443 15.10 -14.54 -12.48
C THR A 443 14.13 -14.18 -11.35
N SER A 444 14.52 -14.48 -10.11
CA SER A 444 13.91 -13.94 -8.89
C SER A 444 14.82 -12.90 -8.23
N ILE A 445 15.66 -12.22 -9.03
CA ILE A 445 16.47 -11.08 -8.58
C ILE A 445 15.59 -9.84 -8.63
N VAL A 446 15.48 -9.16 -7.51
CA VAL A 446 14.67 -7.94 -7.35
C VAL A 446 15.56 -6.71 -7.55
N VAL A 447 15.14 -5.77 -8.38
CA VAL A 447 15.94 -4.57 -8.70
C VAL A 447 15.22 -3.30 -8.26
N ASP A 448 15.73 -2.63 -7.24
CA ASP A 448 15.33 -1.24 -6.97
C ASP A 448 16.16 -0.27 -7.77
N THR A 449 15.49 0.79 -8.16
CA THR A 449 16.12 1.87 -8.91
C THR A 449 15.94 3.19 -8.17
N VAL A 450 17.00 3.98 -8.13
CA VAL A 450 16.98 5.37 -7.71
C VAL A 450 17.41 6.23 -8.89
N ALA A 451 16.45 6.98 -9.42
CA ALA A 451 16.68 7.97 -10.46
C ALA A 451 16.97 9.34 -9.84
N PHE A 452 18.13 9.93 -10.13
CA PHE A 452 18.42 11.30 -9.73
C PHE A 452 17.95 12.29 -10.80
N GLY A 453 16.95 13.09 -10.45
CA GLY A 453 16.39 14.13 -11.29
C GLY A 453 15.71 13.64 -12.58
N SER A 454 15.07 14.57 -13.28
CA SER A 454 14.15 14.25 -14.39
C SER A 454 14.83 13.76 -15.67
N GLN A 455 16.16 13.77 -15.73
CA GLN A 455 16.95 13.33 -16.89
C GLN A 455 17.32 11.84 -16.86
N ALA A 456 17.14 11.18 -15.72
CA ALA A 456 17.40 9.76 -15.56
C ALA A 456 16.54 8.90 -16.51
N ASP A 457 17.01 7.68 -16.80
CA ASP A 457 16.35 6.78 -17.75
C ASP A 457 14.95 6.35 -17.27
N LYS A 458 13.92 6.69 -18.05
CA LYS A 458 12.52 6.36 -17.72
C LYS A 458 12.25 4.85 -17.69
N ARG A 459 13.12 4.03 -18.32
CA ARG A 459 13.02 2.57 -18.32
C ARG A 459 13.35 1.94 -16.97
N LEU A 460 13.97 2.68 -16.04
CA LEU A 460 14.28 2.18 -14.69
C LEU A 460 13.02 1.78 -13.91
N ALA A 461 11.94 2.55 -14.07
CA ALA A 461 10.66 2.22 -13.46
C ALA A 461 10.08 0.89 -13.97
N GLU A 462 10.27 0.61 -15.28
CA GLU A 462 9.88 -0.67 -15.88
C GLU A 462 10.75 -1.81 -15.35
N LEU A 463 12.06 -1.62 -15.27
CA LEU A 463 12.99 -2.62 -14.70
C LEU A 463 12.60 -3.01 -13.27
N SER A 464 12.33 -2.04 -12.40
CA SER A 464 11.87 -2.33 -11.05
C SER A 464 10.52 -3.05 -11.06
N ALA A 465 9.55 -2.59 -11.86
CA ALA A 465 8.23 -3.22 -11.94
C ALA A 465 8.30 -4.70 -12.39
N VAL A 466 9.08 -5.03 -13.44
CA VAL A 466 9.15 -6.40 -13.95
C VAL A 466 9.93 -7.36 -13.05
N THR A 467 10.76 -6.83 -12.15
CA THR A 467 11.55 -7.62 -11.19
C THR A 467 10.92 -7.65 -9.80
N GLY A 468 9.79 -6.96 -9.58
CA GLY A 468 9.14 -6.83 -8.27
C GLY A 468 9.86 -5.87 -7.31
N GLY A 469 10.73 -5.01 -7.83
CA GLY A 469 11.40 -3.95 -7.07
C GLY A 469 10.65 -2.63 -7.10
N LYS A 470 11.17 -1.63 -6.37
CA LYS A 470 10.60 -0.29 -6.29
C LYS A 470 11.47 0.73 -7.03
N ALA A 471 10.83 1.70 -7.67
CA ALA A 471 11.48 2.79 -8.38
C ALA A 471 11.28 4.11 -7.64
N TYR A 472 12.38 4.66 -7.13
CA TYR A 472 12.43 5.91 -6.39
C TYR A 472 13.02 7.04 -7.23
N PHE A 473 12.66 8.26 -6.83
CA PHE A 473 13.15 9.47 -7.44
C PHE A 473 13.79 10.37 -6.38
N ALA A 474 15.01 10.83 -6.65
CA ALA A 474 15.73 11.77 -5.79
C ALA A 474 15.92 13.10 -6.51
N ARG A 475 15.57 14.22 -5.87
CA ARG A 475 15.73 15.55 -6.47
C ARG A 475 17.19 15.98 -6.47
N PHE A 476 17.62 16.72 -7.49
CA PHE A 476 18.98 17.23 -7.59
C PHE A 476 19.30 18.28 -6.51
N ASN A 477 18.47 19.31 -6.38
CA ASN A 477 18.72 20.47 -5.50
C ASN A 477 17.82 20.44 -4.27
N SER A 478 17.81 19.31 -3.55
CA SER A 478 17.08 19.14 -2.29
C SER A 478 18.02 18.63 -1.19
N PRO A 479 17.63 18.79 0.09
CA PRO A 479 18.29 18.07 1.18
C PRO A 479 18.28 16.55 0.93
N ALA A 480 19.13 15.83 1.65
CA ALA A 480 19.34 14.40 1.42
C ALA A 480 18.28 13.49 2.06
N ASN A 481 17.30 14.04 2.78
CA ASN A 481 16.28 13.26 3.47
C ASN A 481 15.36 12.47 2.54
N ASP A 482 15.02 13.00 1.37
CA ASP A 482 14.21 12.29 0.38
C ASP A 482 14.81 10.92 0.01
N LEU A 483 16.12 10.90 -0.23
CA LEU A 483 16.83 9.68 -0.58
C LEU A 483 17.08 8.77 0.63
N MET A 484 17.29 9.34 1.83
CA MET A 484 17.39 8.52 3.05
C MET A 484 16.08 7.79 3.39
N GLU A 485 14.94 8.46 3.24
CA GLU A 485 13.60 7.85 3.37
C GLU A 485 13.43 6.72 2.35
N ALA A 486 13.82 6.93 1.08
CA ALA A 486 13.78 5.88 0.06
C ALA A 486 14.67 4.67 0.39
N MET A 487 15.87 4.89 0.96
CA MET A 487 16.72 3.79 1.42
C MET A 487 16.09 3.02 2.57
N SER A 488 15.40 3.72 3.48
CA SER A 488 14.69 3.11 4.60
C SER A 488 13.53 2.23 4.10
N ASP A 489 12.68 2.77 3.22
CA ASP A 489 11.56 2.04 2.60
C ASP A 489 12.02 0.80 1.82
N MET A 490 13.15 0.91 1.10
CA MET A 490 13.74 -0.22 0.37
C MET A 490 14.16 -1.37 1.30
N VAL A 491 14.67 -1.06 2.49
CA VAL A 491 15.07 -2.09 3.46
C VAL A 491 13.86 -2.61 4.22
N ARG A 492 12.96 -1.72 4.65
CA ARG A 492 11.79 -2.02 5.47
C ARG A 492 10.97 -3.19 4.95
N ASP A 493 10.71 -3.23 3.65
CA ASP A 493 9.81 -4.23 3.04
C ASP A 493 10.44 -5.63 2.85
N ARG A 494 11.70 -5.80 3.29
CA ARG A 494 12.54 -6.96 2.94
C ARG A 494 13.22 -7.62 4.11
N VAL A 495 13.10 -7.00 5.27
CA VAL A 495 13.68 -7.50 6.50
C VAL A 495 12.58 -7.92 7.44
N ASP A 496 12.94 -8.85 8.30
CA ASP A 496 12.09 -9.31 9.38
C ASP A 496 11.61 -8.13 10.22
N THR A 497 10.37 -8.21 10.72
CA THR A 497 9.76 -7.14 11.53
C THR A 497 10.63 -6.69 12.70
N SER A 498 11.44 -7.57 13.30
CA SER A 498 12.40 -7.23 14.38
C SER A 498 13.62 -6.39 13.94
N GLN A 499 13.90 -6.35 12.64
CA GLN A 499 15.03 -5.64 12.02
C GLN A 499 14.57 -4.49 11.12
N LYS A 500 13.25 -4.30 10.91
CA LYS A 500 12.69 -3.23 10.08
C LYS A 500 13.18 -1.86 10.57
N PRO A 501 13.88 -1.06 9.75
CA PRO A 501 14.13 0.32 10.11
C PRO A 501 12.80 1.08 10.15
N ILE A 502 12.64 1.91 11.18
CA ILE A 502 11.47 2.76 11.37
C ILE A 502 11.91 4.21 11.28
N ASP A 503 11.39 4.92 10.29
CA ASP A 503 11.57 6.37 10.16
C ASP A 503 10.63 7.09 11.12
N VAL A 504 11.21 7.77 12.11
CA VAL A 504 10.46 8.44 13.17
C VAL A 504 10.27 9.91 12.84
N PHE A 505 11.33 10.53 12.30
CA PHE A 505 11.33 11.94 11.92
C PHE A 505 12.24 12.14 10.73
N SER A 506 11.83 13.02 9.82
CA SER A 506 12.65 13.39 8.68
C SER A 506 12.18 14.75 8.18
N THR A 507 13.04 15.76 8.20
CA THR A 507 12.64 17.12 7.80
C THR A 507 13.88 17.94 7.38
N PRO A 508 13.77 18.81 6.37
CA PRO A 508 14.76 19.87 6.11
C PRO A 508 14.83 20.84 7.30
N VAL A 509 16.03 21.08 7.83
CA VAL A 509 16.20 21.91 9.03
C VAL A 509 17.18 23.06 8.78
N PRO A 510 17.01 24.22 9.43
CA PRO A 510 18.05 25.26 9.41
C PRO A 510 19.29 24.81 10.21
N ALA A 511 20.36 25.62 10.25
CA ALA A 511 21.55 25.31 11.07
C ALA A 511 21.29 25.29 12.59
N THR A 512 20.26 26.01 13.03
CA THR A 512 19.90 26.13 14.44
C THR A 512 18.40 25.89 14.56
N PHE A 513 18.03 24.82 15.24
CA PHE A 513 16.66 24.37 15.40
C PHE A 513 16.51 23.67 16.75
N THR A 514 15.27 23.42 17.16
CA THR A 514 14.93 22.53 18.26
C THR A 514 13.71 21.73 17.84
N GLU A 515 13.87 20.43 17.74
CA GLU A 515 12.81 19.49 17.37
C GLU A 515 12.57 18.49 18.51
N HIS A 516 11.33 18.01 18.61
CA HIS A 516 10.94 16.98 19.56
C HIS A 516 10.47 15.74 18.81
N VAL A 517 11.00 14.58 19.19
CA VAL A 517 10.67 13.30 18.55
C VAL A 517 10.28 12.30 19.62
N VAL A 518 9.15 11.61 19.43
CA VAL A 518 8.67 10.60 20.37
C VAL A 518 9.09 9.21 19.90
N LEU A 519 9.90 8.54 20.71
CA LEU A 519 10.21 7.12 20.55
C LEU A 519 9.35 6.33 21.54
N ASP A 520 8.44 5.50 21.03
CA ASP A 520 7.66 4.62 21.88
C ASP A 520 8.42 3.32 22.21
N GLU A 521 7.92 2.56 23.19
CA GLU A 521 8.59 1.35 23.69
C GLU A 521 8.86 0.31 22.60
N SER A 522 8.01 0.25 21.58
CA SER A 522 8.13 -0.75 20.52
C SER A 522 9.29 -0.50 19.57
N ILE A 523 9.82 0.73 19.50
CA ILE A 523 10.93 1.12 18.62
C ILE A 523 12.12 1.72 19.38
N SER A 524 12.17 1.60 20.70
CA SER A 524 13.22 2.20 21.53
C SER A 524 14.50 1.34 21.53
N LYS A 525 15.05 1.03 20.35
CA LYS A 525 16.30 0.28 20.17
C LYS A 525 17.13 0.86 19.04
N GLY A 526 18.41 1.14 19.33
CA GLY A 526 19.40 1.50 18.30
C GLY A 526 19.06 2.73 17.46
N ALA A 527 18.45 3.76 18.06
CA ALA A 527 18.11 5.00 17.36
C ALA A 527 19.33 5.71 16.79
N GLN A 528 19.18 6.28 15.60
CA GLN A 528 20.19 7.05 14.87
C GLN A 528 19.66 8.44 14.55
N PHE A 529 20.35 9.46 15.05
CA PHE A 529 20.05 10.87 14.78
C PHE A 529 21.07 11.39 13.76
N THR A 530 20.64 11.65 12.53
CA THR A 530 21.55 11.99 11.42
C THR A 530 21.22 13.37 10.86
N LEU A 531 22.19 14.28 10.94
CA LEU A 531 22.18 15.58 10.26
C LEU A 531 23.07 15.48 9.02
N SER A 532 22.55 15.86 7.87
CA SER A 532 23.32 15.80 6.61
C SER A 532 23.05 16.98 5.69
N SER A 533 24.04 17.30 4.85
CA SER A 533 23.90 18.23 3.72
C SER A 533 24.74 17.78 2.53
N PRO A 534 24.19 17.74 1.30
CA PRO A 534 24.98 17.52 0.08
C PRO A 534 26.07 18.59 -0.12
N ALA A 535 25.83 19.80 0.36
CA ALA A 535 26.83 20.85 0.42
C ALA A 535 27.70 20.68 1.67
N VAL A 536 28.78 19.91 1.54
CA VAL A 536 29.74 19.57 2.61
C VAL A 536 30.15 20.74 3.52
N ALA A 537 30.22 21.97 2.97
CA ALA A 537 30.54 23.18 3.73
C ALA A 537 29.51 23.49 4.84
N ASP A 538 28.24 23.14 4.68
CA ASP A 538 27.19 23.38 5.68
C ASP A 538 27.46 22.59 6.96
N ILE A 539 27.93 21.35 6.82
CA ILE A 539 28.20 20.44 7.94
C ILE A 539 29.45 20.85 8.71
N LYS A 540 30.41 21.55 8.10
CA LYS A 540 31.52 22.17 8.84
C LYS A 540 31.02 23.19 9.88
N ASN A 541 29.89 23.83 9.61
CA ASN A 541 29.35 24.92 10.42
C ASN A 541 28.20 24.52 11.34
N ALA A 542 27.71 23.28 11.22
CA ALA A 542 26.59 22.74 11.99
C ALA A 542 27.02 21.51 12.80
N ASP A 543 26.37 21.28 13.93
CA ASP A 543 26.54 20.12 14.80
C ASP A 543 25.20 19.69 15.40
N LEU A 544 25.18 18.49 15.98
CA LEU A 544 24.02 17.94 16.68
C LEU A 544 24.26 17.86 18.18
N ARG A 545 23.22 18.16 18.94
CA ARG A 545 23.10 17.89 20.37
C ARG A 545 21.74 17.25 20.62
N VAL A 546 21.71 16.07 21.22
CA VAL A 546 20.51 15.29 21.48
C VAL A 546 20.35 15.10 22.99
N VAL A 547 19.14 15.27 23.52
CA VAL A 547 18.82 15.12 24.94
C VAL A 547 17.74 14.06 25.11
N SER A 548 18.00 13.05 25.94
CA SER A 548 17.05 11.99 26.28
C SER A 548 15.88 12.50 27.13
N PRO A 549 14.78 11.74 27.28
CA PRO A 549 13.68 12.10 28.17
C PRO A 549 14.12 12.31 29.63
N SER A 550 15.10 11.52 30.11
CA SER A 550 15.74 11.67 31.43
C SER A 550 16.73 12.84 31.55
N GLY A 551 17.03 13.56 30.46
CA GLY A 551 17.92 14.71 30.45
C GLY A 551 19.40 14.40 30.16
N VAL A 552 19.73 13.17 29.74
CA VAL A 552 21.10 12.78 29.34
C VAL A 552 21.42 13.41 27.99
N GLU A 553 22.56 14.10 27.92
CA GLU A 553 23.01 14.76 26.70
C GLU A 553 24.00 13.91 25.90
N TYR A 554 23.75 13.82 24.60
CA TYR A 554 24.62 13.24 23.59
C TYR A 554 25.08 14.35 22.63
N SER A 555 26.38 14.55 22.55
CA SER A 555 27.00 15.57 21.69
C SER A 555 28.44 15.18 21.36
N SER A 556 29.13 16.01 20.56
CA SER A 556 30.55 15.84 20.23
C SER A 556 31.49 15.86 21.43
N LEU A 557 31.04 16.35 22.60
CA LEU A 557 31.84 16.45 23.81
C LEU A 557 31.74 15.19 24.70
N ASN A 558 30.59 14.51 24.68
CA ASN A 558 30.25 13.50 25.70
C ASN A 558 29.81 12.14 25.12
N GLY A 559 29.63 12.02 23.80
CA GLY A 559 29.07 10.81 23.17
C GLY A 559 30.12 9.86 22.58
N SER A 560 30.22 8.63 23.09
CA SER A 560 31.04 7.56 22.49
C SER A 560 30.60 7.16 21.07
N ASN A 561 29.36 7.51 20.70
CA ASN A 561 28.70 7.11 19.47
C ASN A 561 28.48 8.29 18.50
N TYR A 562 29.17 9.41 18.75
CA TYR A 562 29.21 10.55 17.85
C TYR A 562 30.12 10.27 16.65
N LEU A 563 29.61 10.47 15.44
CA LEU A 563 30.37 10.33 14.20
C LEU A 563 30.22 11.59 13.34
N ARG A 564 31.35 12.16 12.94
CA ARG A 564 31.41 13.31 12.02
C ARG A 564 32.24 12.96 10.81
N GLU A 565 31.64 13.07 9.64
CA GLU A 565 32.24 12.74 8.36
C GLU A 565 32.06 13.92 7.41
N GLU A 566 32.93 14.91 7.57
CA GLU A 566 32.83 16.18 6.86
C GLU A 566 32.84 15.99 5.35
N THR A 567 33.71 15.12 4.82
CA THR A 567 33.82 14.85 3.38
C THR A 567 32.55 14.26 2.75
N ALA A 568 31.67 13.70 3.58
CA ALA A 568 30.37 13.19 3.15
C ALA A 568 29.21 14.10 3.53
N GLY A 569 29.47 15.18 4.27
CA GLY A 569 28.42 16.07 4.73
C GLY A 569 27.48 15.38 5.71
N VAL A 570 28.00 14.60 6.67
CA VAL A 570 27.18 13.93 7.68
C VAL A 570 27.72 14.09 9.09
N VAL A 571 26.82 14.31 10.04
CA VAL A 571 27.02 14.18 11.49
C VAL A 571 25.93 13.27 12.01
N SER A 572 26.30 12.23 12.76
CA SER A 572 25.33 11.31 13.34
C SER A 572 25.64 10.98 14.80
N ILE A 573 24.59 10.80 15.59
CA ILE A 573 24.66 10.30 16.97
C ILE A 573 23.86 9.01 17.00
N GLY A 574 24.55 7.91 17.27
CA GLY A 574 23.92 6.60 17.44
C GLY A 574 23.68 6.25 18.90
N THR A 575 22.68 5.42 19.16
CA THR A 575 22.50 4.76 20.45
C THR A 575 22.68 3.26 20.29
N GLU A 576 23.05 2.58 21.38
CA GLU A 576 23.23 1.12 21.39
C GLU A 576 22.21 0.48 22.33
N GLY A 577 21.80 -0.74 21.98
CA GLY A 577 20.85 -1.51 22.79
C GLY A 577 19.47 -0.86 22.89
N LYS A 578 18.74 -1.26 23.94
CA LYS A 578 17.45 -0.68 24.30
C LYS A 578 17.68 0.68 24.95
N ILE A 579 16.92 1.69 24.52
CA ILE A 579 16.99 3.07 25.02
C ILE A 579 15.68 3.50 25.68
N GLU A 580 15.68 4.70 26.27
CA GLU A 580 14.52 5.28 26.94
C GLU A 580 13.42 5.67 25.93
N ALA A 581 12.21 5.16 26.16
CA ALA A 581 11.01 5.60 25.46
C ALA A 581 10.55 6.97 26.00
N GLY A 582 10.05 7.83 25.12
CA GLY A 582 9.56 9.16 25.47
C GLY A 582 9.95 10.22 24.44
N SER A 583 9.82 11.48 24.85
CA SER A 583 10.13 12.64 24.02
C SER A 583 11.62 13.00 24.08
N TRP A 584 12.34 12.78 22.99
CA TRP A 584 13.73 13.19 22.79
C TRP A 584 13.80 14.60 22.20
N THR A 585 14.74 15.42 22.67
CA THR A 585 14.92 16.80 22.17
C THR A 585 16.21 16.89 21.36
N ILE A 586 16.11 17.44 20.15
CA ILE A 586 17.22 17.50 19.19
C ILE A 586 17.50 18.96 18.87
N HIS A 587 18.75 19.39 19.03
CA HIS A 587 19.20 20.74 18.75
C HIS A 587 20.23 20.77 17.63
N GLY A 588 20.01 21.65 16.65
CA GLY A 588 21.03 22.07 15.70
C GLY A 588 21.91 23.15 16.32
N VAL A 589 23.22 22.93 16.33
CA VAL A 589 24.19 23.86 16.92
C VAL A 589 25.07 24.44 15.83
N ARG A 590 25.10 25.78 15.71
CA ARG A 590 26.02 26.45 14.80
C ARG A 590 27.38 26.63 15.46
N LYS A 591 28.46 26.14 14.83
CA LYS A 591 29.82 26.17 15.39
C LYS A 591 30.49 27.55 15.36
N SER A 592 30.23 28.36 14.34
CA SER A 592 30.81 29.69 14.22
C SER A 592 29.82 30.71 13.67
N ARG A 593 29.84 31.93 14.23
CA ARG A 593 29.06 33.06 13.73
C ARG A 593 29.65 33.65 12.44
N ASP A 594 30.95 33.50 12.24
CA ASP A 594 31.74 34.14 11.18
C ASP A 594 31.72 33.40 9.85
N LEU A 595 31.28 32.14 9.85
CA LEU A 595 31.16 31.34 8.62
C LEU A 595 29.83 31.63 7.91
N PRO A 596 29.70 31.47 6.58
CA PRO A 596 28.45 31.73 5.87
C PRO A 596 27.27 30.97 6.50
N LYS A 597 26.08 31.58 6.52
CA LYS A 597 24.86 30.84 6.87
C LYS A 597 24.70 29.69 5.88
N PRO A 598 24.48 28.44 6.35
CA PRO A 598 24.16 27.36 5.42
C PRO A 598 22.91 27.74 4.63
N THR A 599 22.84 27.29 3.39
CA THR A 599 21.67 27.57 2.56
C THR A 599 20.42 27.00 3.24
N ASN A 600 19.31 27.75 3.25
CA ASN A 600 18.11 27.39 4.01
C ASN A 600 17.54 26.00 3.67
N ASN A 601 17.98 25.38 2.57
CA ASN A 601 17.53 24.08 2.07
C ASN A 601 18.67 23.04 1.95
N GLY A 602 19.81 23.24 2.62
CA GLY A 602 20.95 22.30 2.55
C GLY A 602 20.88 21.18 3.59
N LEU A 603 20.52 21.52 4.83
CA LEU A 603 20.55 20.59 5.96
C LEU A 603 19.25 19.82 6.10
N SER A 604 19.37 18.55 6.50
CA SER A 604 18.24 17.70 6.85
C SER A 604 18.54 16.85 8.07
N LEU A 605 17.54 16.71 8.94
CA LEU A 605 17.56 15.84 10.09
C LEU A 605 16.71 14.61 9.78
N VAL A 606 17.31 13.43 9.92
CA VAL A 606 16.62 12.14 9.84
C VAL A 606 16.86 11.38 11.14
N VAL A 607 15.78 10.87 11.73
CA VAL A 607 15.80 10.02 12.92
C VAL A 607 15.19 8.69 12.56
N THR A 608 16.01 7.64 12.64
CA THR A 608 15.56 6.27 12.45
C THR A 608 15.75 5.47 13.73
N SER A 609 14.95 4.43 13.91
CA SER A 609 15.07 3.52 15.04
C SER A 609 14.72 2.09 14.62
N ARG A 610 14.89 1.14 15.53
CA ARG A 610 14.56 -0.27 15.29
C ARG A 610 13.58 -0.82 16.33
N PRO A 611 12.81 -1.85 15.96
CA PRO A 611 11.91 -2.52 16.88
C PRO A 611 12.63 -3.17 18.06
N THR A 612 11.97 -3.17 19.22
CA THR A 612 12.31 -4.01 20.38
C THR A 612 11.67 -5.39 20.20
N ASP A 613 11.49 -6.14 21.29
CA ASP A 613 10.76 -7.42 21.26
C ASP A 613 9.23 -7.21 21.16
N ALA A 614 8.75 -5.97 21.36
CA ALA A 614 7.36 -5.62 21.15
C ALA A 614 7.09 -5.33 19.66
N ALA A 615 5.91 -5.72 19.18
CA ALA A 615 5.51 -5.42 17.80
C ALA A 615 5.51 -3.90 17.57
N PRO A 616 6.21 -3.42 16.53
CA PRO A 616 6.31 -2.00 16.26
C PRO A 616 5.01 -1.43 15.74
N ILE A 617 4.77 -0.16 16.05
CA ILE A 617 3.75 0.63 15.36
C ILE A 617 4.33 1.09 14.01
N ILE A 618 3.70 0.71 12.91
CA ILE A 618 4.13 0.97 11.52
C ILE A 618 3.12 1.89 10.84
N LEU A 619 3.63 2.88 10.11
CA LEU A 619 2.84 3.73 9.21
C LEU A 619 3.05 3.24 7.78
N ASP A 620 1.99 2.72 7.17
CA ASP A 620 1.97 2.31 5.77
C ASP A 620 1.03 3.20 4.98
N GLY A 621 1.23 3.26 3.66
CA GLY A 621 0.43 4.08 2.78
C GLY A 621 0.33 3.56 1.36
N LEU A 622 -0.70 4.01 0.67
CA LEU A 622 -0.95 3.72 -0.74
C LEU A 622 -1.55 4.93 -1.45
N VAL A 623 -1.05 5.24 -2.65
CA VAL A 623 -1.68 6.18 -3.57
C VAL A 623 -2.27 5.45 -4.77
N SER A 624 -3.47 5.86 -5.19
CA SER A 624 -4.15 5.28 -6.35
C SER A 624 -5.00 6.31 -7.11
N PRO A 625 -5.05 6.25 -8.46
CA PRO A 625 -4.30 5.34 -9.33
C PRO A 625 -2.85 5.80 -9.52
N ALA A 626 -1.94 4.85 -9.78
CA ALA A 626 -0.52 5.13 -9.99
C ALA A 626 -0.22 5.86 -11.32
N LYS A 627 -1.08 5.74 -12.33
CA LYS A 627 -0.98 6.51 -13.58
C LYS A 627 -2.36 6.96 -14.03
N LEU A 628 -2.49 8.23 -14.41
CA LEU A 628 -3.76 8.77 -14.87
C LEU A 628 -3.63 9.91 -15.88
N VAL A 629 -4.76 10.17 -16.55
CA VAL A 629 -5.03 11.44 -17.24
C VAL A 629 -6.03 12.20 -16.38
N LEU A 630 -5.68 13.42 -15.98
CA LEU A 630 -6.55 14.26 -15.16
C LEU A 630 -7.73 14.80 -15.97
N ARG A 631 -8.95 14.47 -15.51
CA ARG A 631 -10.24 14.97 -16.01
C ARG A 631 -11.12 15.45 -14.84
N ALA A 632 -12.29 16.01 -15.12
CA ALA A 632 -13.23 16.49 -14.09
C ALA A 632 -13.66 15.39 -13.10
N ASP A 633 -13.81 14.16 -13.57
CA ASP A 633 -14.27 13.01 -12.80
C ASP A 633 -13.13 12.22 -12.15
N THR A 634 -11.87 12.47 -12.53
CA THR A 634 -10.74 11.74 -11.97
C THR A 634 -10.42 12.19 -10.55
N ARG A 635 -10.15 11.22 -9.68
CA ARG A 635 -9.71 11.42 -8.30
C ARG A 635 -8.45 10.59 -8.09
N VAL A 636 -7.52 11.13 -7.31
CA VAL A 636 -6.37 10.40 -6.80
C VAL A 636 -6.58 10.30 -5.30
N SER A 637 -6.69 9.08 -4.81
CA SER A 637 -6.90 8.77 -3.40
C SER A 637 -5.56 8.39 -2.77
N VAL A 638 -5.35 8.89 -1.56
CA VAL A 638 -4.23 8.53 -0.69
C VAL A 638 -4.82 7.86 0.54
N PHE A 639 -4.24 6.73 0.89
CA PHE A 639 -4.62 5.91 2.03
C PHE A 639 -3.41 5.74 2.93
N ALA A 640 -3.66 5.64 4.23
CA ALA A 640 -2.66 5.34 5.23
C ALA A 640 -3.26 4.47 6.33
N THR A 641 -2.45 3.56 6.86
CA THR A 641 -2.80 2.76 8.04
C THR A 641 -1.70 2.90 9.07
N LEU A 642 -2.09 3.06 10.32
CA LEU A 642 -1.19 2.96 11.46
C LEU A 642 -1.47 1.63 12.13
N SER A 643 -0.56 0.66 12.00
CA SER A 643 -0.79 -0.72 12.44
C SER A 643 0.19 -1.13 13.55
N GLN A 644 -0.24 -2.01 14.44
CA GLN A 644 0.63 -2.70 15.39
C GLN A 644 0.40 -4.22 15.27
N GLY A 645 1.21 -4.87 14.43
CA GLY A 645 0.88 -6.22 13.93
C GLY A 645 -0.33 -6.14 12.99
N SER A 646 -1.31 -7.01 13.19
CA SER A 646 -2.58 -7.02 12.44
C SER A 646 -3.65 -6.02 12.96
N GLU A 647 -3.39 -5.33 14.07
CA GLU A 647 -4.31 -4.35 14.64
C GLU A 647 -4.13 -2.98 13.97
N LEU A 648 -5.22 -2.38 13.48
CA LEU A 648 -5.25 -1.01 12.96
C LEU A 648 -5.64 -0.02 14.05
N LEU A 649 -4.85 1.03 14.22
CA LEU A 649 -5.04 2.04 15.26
C LEU A 649 -5.92 3.19 14.75
N SER A 650 -7.01 3.46 15.47
CA SER A 650 -7.91 4.60 15.21
C SER A 650 -7.49 5.86 15.99
N GLY A 651 -7.95 7.04 15.56
CA GLY A 651 -7.69 8.33 16.22
C GLY A 651 -6.30 8.96 15.95
N ALA A 652 -5.57 8.48 14.94
CA ALA A 652 -4.29 9.03 14.52
C ALA A 652 -4.44 10.36 13.78
N GLU A 653 -3.41 11.20 13.86
CA GLU A 653 -3.29 12.42 13.06
C GLU A 653 -2.27 12.16 11.94
N ILE A 654 -2.76 11.99 10.71
CA ILE A 654 -1.95 11.70 9.53
C ILE A 654 -2.06 12.82 8.50
N LEU A 655 -0.91 13.31 8.05
CA LEU A 655 -0.77 14.30 6.98
C LEU A 655 -0.12 13.65 5.75
N ALA A 656 -0.66 13.93 4.57
CA ALA A 656 -0.07 13.60 3.28
C ALA A 656 0.50 14.85 2.62
N SER A 657 1.74 14.75 2.11
CA SER A 657 2.43 15.77 1.33
C SER A 657 2.70 15.24 -0.07
N VAL A 658 2.22 15.95 -1.09
CA VAL A 658 2.46 15.61 -2.50
C VAL A 658 3.65 16.43 -2.98
N GLU A 659 4.68 15.76 -3.46
CA GLU A 659 5.95 16.36 -3.83
C GLU A 659 6.34 16.04 -5.27
N SER A 660 6.84 17.04 -5.99
CA SER A 660 7.48 16.89 -7.29
C SER A 660 8.95 17.27 -7.22
N ASP A 661 9.63 17.21 -8.38
CA ASP A 661 11.03 17.61 -8.53
C ASP A 661 11.30 19.08 -8.14
N THR A 662 10.27 19.91 -8.15
CA THR A 662 10.34 21.34 -7.78
C THR A 662 10.05 21.64 -6.30
N GLY A 663 9.52 20.71 -5.52
CA GLY A 663 9.18 20.94 -4.11
C GLY A 663 7.88 20.25 -3.67
N VAL A 664 7.24 20.81 -2.64
CA VAL A 664 5.92 20.39 -2.15
C VAL A 664 4.82 21.11 -2.95
N ASP A 665 3.93 20.35 -3.58
CA ASP A 665 2.82 20.85 -4.41
C ASP A 665 1.50 20.96 -3.62
N ALA A 666 1.29 20.10 -2.61
CA ALA A 666 0.11 20.12 -1.77
C ALA A 666 0.33 19.38 -0.45
N GLU A 667 -0.38 19.79 0.61
CA GLU A 667 -0.48 19.07 1.87
C GLU A 667 -1.94 19.00 2.34
N PHE A 668 -2.37 17.85 2.85
CA PHE A 668 -3.74 17.62 3.32
C PHE A 668 -3.82 16.48 4.35
N LYS A 669 -4.87 16.48 5.17
CA LYS A 669 -5.09 15.46 6.20
C LYS A 669 -5.76 14.22 5.60
N LEU A 670 -5.42 13.06 6.14
CA LEU A 670 -6.14 11.80 5.91
C LEU A 670 -7.06 11.53 7.11
N LEU A 671 -8.30 11.15 6.85
CA LEU A 671 -9.35 11.00 7.86
C LEU A 671 -9.92 9.57 7.84
N ASP A 672 -10.31 9.08 9.01
CA ASP A 672 -11.01 7.81 9.26
C ASP A 672 -12.43 8.14 9.78
N ASP A 673 -13.22 8.81 8.94
CA ASP A 673 -14.52 9.41 9.28
C ASP A 673 -15.71 8.78 8.54
N GLY A 674 -15.44 7.85 7.62
CA GLY A 674 -16.38 7.16 6.74
C GLY A 674 -16.85 8.00 5.56
N PHE A 675 -16.17 9.12 5.24
CA PHE A 675 -16.58 10.06 4.20
C PHE A 675 -15.56 10.20 3.06
N GLY A 676 -16.08 10.51 1.86
CA GLY A 676 -15.24 10.77 0.68
C GLY A 676 -14.38 9.57 0.31
N ALA A 677 -13.06 9.74 0.42
CA ALA A 677 -12.09 8.69 0.13
C ALA A 677 -12.12 7.57 1.18
N ASP A 678 -12.59 7.86 2.39
CA ASP A 678 -12.59 6.89 3.48
C ASP A 678 -13.80 5.95 3.42
N ALA A 679 -13.53 4.65 3.55
CA ALA A 679 -14.45 3.56 3.31
C ALA A 679 -15.46 3.38 4.44
N ILE A 680 -14.94 3.22 5.66
CA ILE A 680 -15.65 2.78 6.85
C ILE A 680 -15.11 3.58 8.03
N ARG A 681 -15.98 4.34 8.69
CA ARG A 681 -15.61 5.12 9.85
C ARG A 681 -15.06 4.25 10.99
N GLY A 682 -13.92 4.64 11.52
CA GLY A 682 -13.27 4.06 12.70
C GLY A 682 -12.63 2.70 12.44
N ASP A 683 -12.35 2.34 11.20
CA ASP A 683 -11.72 1.05 10.85
C ASP A 683 -10.18 1.11 10.89
N GLY A 684 -9.59 2.27 11.16
CA GLY A 684 -8.15 2.50 11.22
C GLY A 684 -7.48 2.71 9.86
N VAL A 685 -8.26 2.83 8.77
CA VAL A 685 -7.79 3.24 7.45
C VAL A 685 -8.08 4.73 7.26
N TYR A 686 -7.04 5.53 7.12
CA TYR A 686 -7.14 6.98 6.94
C TYR A 686 -7.03 7.31 5.47
N SER A 687 -7.97 8.11 4.95
CA SER A 687 -8.06 8.34 3.51
C SER A 687 -8.27 9.80 3.18
N GLY A 688 -7.85 10.22 1.99
CA GLY A 688 -8.04 11.57 1.47
C GLY A 688 -7.80 11.66 -0.03
N PHE A 689 -8.33 12.70 -0.67
CA PHE A 689 -8.09 12.94 -2.10
C PHE A 689 -6.98 13.98 -2.30
N VAL A 690 -6.12 13.75 -3.29
CA VAL A 690 -5.13 14.74 -3.72
C VAL A 690 -5.84 16.03 -4.17
N PRO A 691 -5.43 17.20 -3.66
CA PRO A 691 -6.00 18.49 -4.02
C PRO A 691 -5.89 18.81 -5.51
N THR A 692 -6.88 19.52 -6.05
CA THR A 692 -6.97 19.86 -7.50
C THR A 692 -5.87 20.76 -8.03
N GLN A 693 -5.12 21.41 -7.15
CA GLN A 693 -3.97 22.24 -7.54
C GLN A 693 -2.81 21.40 -8.10
N VAL A 694 -2.77 20.10 -7.75
CA VAL A 694 -1.85 19.14 -8.34
C VAL A 694 -2.37 18.74 -9.72
N ASN A 695 -2.00 19.52 -10.74
CA ASN A 695 -2.61 19.45 -12.07
C ASN A 695 -1.63 19.52 -13.24
N GLN A 696 -0.35 19.28 -12.99
CA GLN A 696 0.68 19.28 -14.04
C GLN A 696 1.03 17.86 -14.49
N VAL A 697 1.37 17.71 -15.77
CA VAL A 697 1.87 16.45 -16.35
C VAL A 697 3.29 16.19 -15.84
N ARG A 698 3.41 15.34 -14.82
CA ARG A 698 4.66 14.92 -14.19
C ARG A 698 4.41 13.76 -13.22
N GLU A 699 5.49 13.21 -12.68
CA GLU A 699 5.47 12.26 -11.57
C GLU A 699 5.43 13.02 -10.23
N TYR A 700 4.67 12.49 -9.28
CA TYR A 700 4.57 13.00 -7.91
C TYR A 700 4.80 11.86 -6.91
N ASN A 701 5.51 12.18 -5.83
CA ASN A 701 5.65 11.32 -4.65
C ASN A 701 4.63 11.76 -3.59
N VAL A 702 4.13 10.81 -2.80
CA VAL A 702 3.24 11.09 -1.68
C VAL A 702 3.90 10.67 -0.39
N ARG A 703 4.34 11.65 0.39
CA ARG A 703 4.98 11.48 1.69
C ARG A 703 3.92 11.51 2.79
N LEU A 704 4.04 10.63 3.77
CA LEU A 704 3.14 10.55 4.92
C LEU A 704 3.87 10.90 6.21
N THR A 705 3.17 11.59 7.12
CA THR A 705 3.65 11.86 8.47
C THR A 705 2.52 11.66 9.47
N ALA A 706 2.75 10.84 10.48
CA ALA A 706 1.88 10.70 11.64
C ALA A 706 2.47 11.47 12.82
N SER A 707 1.65 12.27 13.51
CA SER A 707 2.05 13.02 14.71
C SER A 707 1.45 12.47 16.00
N LYS A 708 0.36 11.70 15.91
CA LYS A 708 -0.31 11.05 17.05
C LYS A 708 -0.81 9.66 16.65
N PRO A 709 -0.82 8.68 17.57
CA PRO A 709 -0.25 8.74 18.93
C PRO A 709 1.29 8.75 18.96
N VAL A 710 1.94 8.42 17.84
CA VAL A 710 3.40 8.35 17.70
C VAL A 710 3.88 9.08 16.46
N SER A 711 5.14 9.51 16.47
CA SER A 711 5.80 10.09 15.30
C SER A 711 6.24 8.99 14.33
N ARG A 712 5.76 9.05 13.09
CA ARG A 712 6.19 8.16 12.00
C ARG A 712 6.26 8.91 10.69
N VAL A 713 7.23 8.53 9.87
CA VAL A 713 7.35 8.97 8.48
C VAL A 713 7.27 7.73 7.60
N SER A 714 6.57 7.86 6.47
CA SER A 714 6.46 6.81 5.47
C SER A 714 6.18 7.43 4.11
N THR A 715 6.05 6.58 3.10
CA THR A 715 5.61 6.96 1.76
C THR A 715 4.34 6.20 1.42
N ALA A 716 3.39 6.86 0.75
CA ALA A 716 2.25 6.20 0.12
C ALA A 716 2.58 5.74 -1.32
N GLY A 717 3.82 5.94 -1.77
CA GLY A 717 4.26 5.64 -3.12
C GLY A 717 4.18 6.86 -4.04
N LYS A 718 3.97 6.60 -5.33
CA LYS A 718 4.02 7.62 -6.39
C LYS A 718 2.88 7.49 -7.38
N PHE A 719 2.52 8.60 -8.01
CA PHE A 719 1.60 8.60 -9.14
C PHE A 719 2.08 9.52 -10.28
N GLU A 720 1.79 9.14 -11.51
CA GLU A 720 2.15 9.89 -12.72
C GLU A 720 0.89 10.46 -13.39
N VAL A 721 0.90 11.78 -13.56
CA VAL A 721 -0.08 12.47 -14.42
C VAL A 721 0.50 12.50 -15.83
N THR A 722 -0.12 11.76 -16.74
CA THR A 722 0.34 11.61 -18.13
C THR A 722 -0.35 12.58 -19.10
N GLY A 723 -1.42 13.24 -18.65
CA GLY A 723 -2.17 14.21 -19.45
C GLY A 723 -3.19 14.98 -18.60
N VAL A 724 -3.61 16.14 -19.11
CA VAL A 724 -4.56 17.04 -18.42
C VAL A 724 -5.59 17.56 -19.42
N ASP A 725 -6.87 17.27 -19.19
CA ASP A 725 -7.97 17.82 -19.98
C ASP A 725 -8.48 19.13 -19.33
N GLN A 726 -7.89 20.27 -19.73
CA GLN A 726 -8.20 21.59 -19.17
C GLN A 726 -9.66 22.02 -19.39
N GLY A 727 -10.30 21.59 -20.49
CA GLY A 727 -11.71 21.90 -20.77
C GLY A 727 -12.66 21.21 -19.79
N SER A 728 -12.26 20.05 -19.26
CA SER A 728 -12.99 19.28 -18.27
C SER A 728 -12.79 19.83 -16.85
N LEU A 729 -11.55 20.17 -16.47
CA LEU A 729 -11.24 20.64 -15.10
C LEU A 729 -11.96 21.94 -14.72
N SER A 730 -12.29 22.81 -15.67
CA SER A 730 -13.10 24.02 -15.44
C SER A 730 -14.60 23.76 -15.17
N ARG A 731 -15.07 22.52 -15.40
CA ARG A 731 -16.48 22.09 -15.25
C ARG A 731 -16.61 20.95 -14.23
N THR A 732 -15.96 21.07 -13.08
CA THR A 732 -15.98 19.99 -12.08
C THR A 732 -17.31 19.97 -11.31
N PRO A 733 -18.06 18.86 -11.29
CA PRO A 733 -19.18 18.71 -10.37
C PRO A 733 -18.67 18.61 -8.91
N PRO A 734 -19.49 18.98 -7.91
CA PRO A 734 -19.18 18.74 -6.49
C PRO A 734 -18.91 17.26 -6.21
N ALA A 735 -18.28 16.95 -5.08
CA ALA A 735 -18.19 15.56 -4.63
C ALA A 735 -19.60 14.96 -4.46
N ARG A 736 -19.73 13.65 -4.63
CA ARG A 736 -21.01 12.98 -4.46
C ARG A 736 -21.34 12.90 -2.97
N ILE A 737 -22.57 13.25 -2.63
CA ILE A 737 -23.12 12.97 -1.30
C ILE A 737 -23.42 11.47 -1.22
N GLY A 738 -22.64 10.73 -0.43
CA GLY A 738 -22.78 9.28 -0.23
C GLY A 738 -23.54 8.90 1.05
N ASP A 739 -23.86 9.88 1.89
CA ASP A 739 -24.36 9.72 3.25
C ASP A 739 -25.70 10.44 3.48
N LEU A 740 -26.43 10.77 2.41
CA LEU A 740 -27.73 11.42 2.50
C LEU A 740 -28.70 10.56 3.32
N ARG A 741 -29.10 11.09 4.47
CA ARG A 741 -30.13 10.55 5.35
C ARG A 741 -31.35 11.44 5.28
N ALA A 742 -32.51 10.81 5.26
CA ALA A 742 -33.79 11.49 5.45
C ALA A 742 -34.37 11.04 6.79
N ARG A 743 -34.62 12.00 7.69
CA ARG A 743 -35.39 11.81 8.91
C ARG A 743 -36.78 12.34 8.66
N ILE A 744 -37.79 11.53 8.93
CA ILE A 744 -39.19 11.94 8.75
C ILE A 744 -39.77 12.16 10.14
N SER A 745 -40.23 13.37 10.43
CA SER A 745 -40.96 13.68 11.65
C SER A 745 -42.43 13.92 11.31
N LEU A 746 -43.30 13.08 11.85
CA LEU A 746 -44.75 13.22 11.69
C LEU A 746 -45.31 14.19 12.74
N GLY A 747 -45.42 15.46 12.37
CA GLY A 747 -46.12 16.46 13.18
C GLY A 747 -47.64 16.40 13.01
N SER A 748 -48.39 16.96 13.97
CA SER A 748 -49.87 16.95 13.98
C SER A 748 -50.53 17.76 12.85
N ARG A 749 -49.77 18.55 12.08
CA ARG A 749 -50.27 19.37 10.96
C ARG A 749 -49.54 19.17 9.63
N ALA A 750 -48.31 18.67 9.64
CA ALA A 750 -47.52 18.39 8.45
C ALA A 750 -46.38 17.40 8.77
N ALA A 751 -46.06 16.54 7.81
CA ALA A 751 -44.84 15.74 7.85
C ALA A 751 -43.64 16.63 7.50
N GLN A 752 -42.61 16.63 8.35
CA GLN A 752 -41.33 17.29 8.08
C GLN A 752 -40.31 16.24 7.66
N VAL A 753 -39.58 16.50 6.57
CA VAL A 753 -38.44 15.68 6.16
C VAL A 753 -37.18 16.49 6.43
N GLY A 754 -36.40 16.07 7.42
CA GLY A 754 -35.05 16.57 7.66
C GLY A 754 -34.06 15.79 6.80
N LEU A 755 -33.32 16.48 5.94
CA LEU A 755 -32.22 15.88 5.19
C LEU A 755 -30.92 16.17 5.91
N GLU A 756 -30.15 15.13 6.20
CA GLU A 756 -28.84 15.20 6.83
C GLU A 756 -27.83 14.57 5.88
N PHE A 757 -26.77 15.32 5.56
CA PHE A 757 -25.70 14.85 4.70
C PHE A 757 -24.44 15.66 4.96
N THR A 758 -23.29 15.11 4.61
CA THR A 758 -22.03 15.82 4.68
C THR A 758 -21.95 16.85 3.56
N ALA A 759 -21.87 18.12 3.95
CA ALA A 759 -21.79 19.25 3.04
C ALA A 759 -20.54 19.15 2.16
N VAL A 760 -20.73 18.98 0.85
CA VAL A 760 -19.64 19.05 -0.13
C VAL A 760 -19.32 20.50 -0.45
N GLY A 761 -18.02 20.82 -0.54
CA GLY A 761 -17.55 22.17 -0.81
C GLY A 761 -17.63 22.57 -2.29
N ALA A 762 -17.50 23.87 -2.58
CA ALA A 762 -17.51 24.38 -3.95
C ALA A 762 -16.31 23.88 -4.79
N ARG A 763 -15.25 23.39 -4.14
CA ARG A 763 -14.08 22.76 -4.77
C ARG A 763 -14.00 21.29 -4.34
N ARG A 764 -14.95 20.48 -4.83
CA ARG A 764 -15.10 19.05 -4.50
C ARG A 764 -15.49 18.81 -3.03
N MET A 765 -14.51 18.74 -2.13
CA MET A 765 -14.65 18.53 -0.67
C MET A 765 -14.21 19.77 0.14
N GLU A 766 -13.68 20.80 -0.52
CA GLU A 766 -13.14 22.00 0.13
C GLU A 766 -13.99 23.24 -0.15
N GLY A 767 -14.03 24.14 0.84
CA GLY A 767 -14.81 25.38 0.82
C GLY A 767 -16.29 25.17 1.12
N SER A 768 -17.08 26.25 1.09
CA SER A 768 -18.53 26.19 1.29
C SER A 768 -19.25 26.15 -0.06
N ALA A 769 -20.23 25.25 -0.22
CA ALA A 769 -21.10 25.30 -1.40
C ALA A 769 -21.84 26.64 -1.45
N SER A 770 -21.97 27.20 -2.65
CA SER A 770 -22.72 28.45 -2.84
C SER A 770 -24.24 28.26 -2.68
N ARG A 771 -24.75 27.05 -2.96
CA ARG A 771 -26.14 26.64 -2.73
C ARG A 771 -26.27 25.11 -2.79
N TYR A 772 -27.29 24.57 -2.11
CA TYR A 772 -27.77 23.20 -2.30
C TYR A 772 -29.14 23.24 -2.99
N ILE A 773 -29.40 22.32 -3.92
CA ILE A 773 -30.69 22.20 -4.61
C ILE A 773 -31.24 20.81 -4.31
N VAL A 774 -32.45 20.74 -3.77
CA VAL A 774 -33.15 19.49 -3.47
C VAL A 774 -34.26 19.30 -4.49
N TRP A 775 -34.24 18.16 -5.18
CA TRP A 775 -35.28 17.76 -6.13
C TRP A 775 -36.09 16.62 -5.52
N LEU A 776 -37.41 16.74 -5.54
CA LEU A 776 -38.33 15.74 -5.02
C LEU A 776 -39.10 15.12 -6.19
N CYS A 777 -38.83 13.86 -6.51
CA CYS A 777 -39.59 13.11 -7.51
C CYS A 777 -40.66 12.25 -6.83
N THR A 778 -41.91 12.38 -7.26
CA THR A 778 -43.06 11.62 -6.71
C THR A 778 -43.36 10.34 -7.50
N LYS A 779 -42.56 10.01 -8.52
CA LYS A 779 -42.66 8.77 -9.31
C LYS A 779 -41.31 8.05 -9.30
N PRO A 780 -41.28 6.72 -9.06
CA PRO A 780 -40.05 5.94 -9.10
C PRO A 780 -39.70 5.60 -10.56
N GLU A 781 -39.21 6.57 -11.32
CA GLU A 781 -38.46 6.27 -12.54
C GLU A 781 -36.96 6.29 -12.21
N PRO A 782 -36.17 5.38 -12.78
CA PRO A 782 -34.76 5.29 -12.45
C PRO A 782 -34.06 6.59 -12.90
N LEU A 783 -33.46 7.31 -11.94
CA LEU A 783 -32.45 8.36 -12.18
C LEU A 783 -31.15 7.80 -12.79
N ALA A 784 -31.22 6.66 -13.47
CA ALA A 784 -30.12 6.06 -14.20
C ALA A 784 -30.18 6.57 -15.64
N SER A 785 -29.13 7.30 -16.05
CA SER A 785 -28.78 7.72 -17.41
C SER A 785 -29.01 9.19 -17.79
N SER A 786 -28.35 10.11 -17.09
CA SER A 786 -27.79 11.28 -17.80
C SER A 786 -26.27 11.16 -17.83
N SER A 787 -25.73 10.89 -19.02
CA SER A 787 -24.29 11.02 -19.31
C SER A 787 -23.77 12.37 -18.81
N PRO A 788 -22.59 12.46 -18.17
CA PRO A 788 -22.07 13.71 -17.62
C PRO A 788 -21.70 14.76 -18.68
N ARG A 789 -21.85 14.45 -19.98
CA ARG A 789 -21.41 15.33 -21.07
C ARG A 789 -22.37 16.46 -21.46
N THR A 790 -23.63 16.47 -20.99
CA THR A 790 -24.62 17.46 -21.48
C THR A 790 -25.61 17.98 -20.44
N ALA A 791 -25.28 17.99 -19.15
CA ALA A 791 -26.09 18.72 -18.17
C ALA A 791 -25.82 20.23 -18.27
N ARG A 792 -26.42 20.90 -19.27
CA ARG A 792 -26.90 22.27 -19.01
C ARG A 792 -27.97 22.11 -17.94
N VAL A 793 -27.86 22.87 -16.85
CA VAL A 793 -28.95 23.03 -15.88
C VAL A 793 -30.21 23.30 -16.69
N PRO A 794 -31.21 22.39 -16.71
CA PRO A 794 -32.46 22.67 -17.38
C PRO A 794 -33.05 23.92 -16.73
N ASP A 795 -33.64 24.78 -17.55
CA ASP A 795 -34.43 25.89 -17.02
C ASP A 795 -35.46 25.32 -16.05
N ALA A 796 -35.64 25.95 -14.88
CA ALA A 796 -36.29 25.38 -13.69
C ALA A 796 -37.79 25.06 -13.84
N ARG A 797 -38.30 25.02 -15.07
CA ARG A 797 -39.72 24.88 -15.42
C ARG A 797 -40.04 23.69 -16.34
N THR A 798 -39.07 22.93 -16.84
CA THR A 798 -39.33 21.94 -17.91
C THR A 798 -38.77 20.54 -17.71
N ALA A 799 -38.30 20.16 -16.53
CA ALA A 799 -37.92 18.78 -16.26
C ALA A 799 -39.10 18.03 -15.58
N PRO A 800 -39.41 16.77 -15.96
CA PRO A 800 -40.44 15.96 -15.29
C PRO A 800 -39.98 15.44 -13.91
N CYS A 801 -38.77 15.84 -13.50
CA CYS A 801 -38.18 15.94 -12.18
C CYS A 801 -37.30 17.21 -12.22
#